data_AF-A0A844GYC1-F1
#
_entry.id   AF-A0A844GYC1-F1
#
_cell.length_a   1.000
_cell.length_b   1.000
_cell.length_c   1.000
_cell.angle_alpha   90.00
_cell.angle_beta   90.00
_cell.angle_gamma   90.00
#
_symmetry.space_group_name_H-M   'P 1'
#
loop_
_entity.id
_entity.type
_entity.pdbx_description
1 polymer ?
#
loop_
_entity_poly.entity_id
_entity_poly.type
_entity_poly.pdbx_seq_one_letter_code
_entity_poly.pdbx_strand_id
1 'polypeptide(L)'
;MSQWHPSVISYLEKKDYQEISNIYEQLVEQEPDHITHYWYLGLSYLLLEREEKAQSTWFFVFCQGEEEEVKVWQRELIEILETEAENQKKENNYKFAELIRLHIKEIDPLDVNNLLGLVQLGFLRDCFSFKSFGEWNLFQLLEEARLSDIEIELLWDVVQKVIPYPSTDSIYLLKISLKILSGAEDSFNSKLQEVYRICQEAGFDRSIPIHGAYLLEECLIYDSENFNLLRDISTLYLNDCQWEKTIEYILKLEQLSAKLPETLYANYLLLNVYLSMANWEKALGLFPKYYQILSKVVKEQPDIDNKFIRECSLITTQPLFYLKDTPSQNRHIINGIGKLYQKHAQETICCSVNFVPSKQFKKRTLKVGYVAATFKRHPVGLLSRALMNHHNRDEFEIFIYAFNSMEDYITQEWFKNNSNNYRNLDRSIFNSMSTIQKDEIDILVDLDTLTFNLTNLIMALKPAPVQITWLGLDACGLPAIDYFIADNDVLPDDAQEYYSEKIWRLPNIYLGVDGFEVGLPSISRQDLEIPRDAVVYMSLQTGLKRHPDCIRLQMKILSQVANSYFLVSGSNRGEATRKIVEDLFSRIALEEGVNPQRIKVLPFEALDTYRANLNIGDVVLDTYPFNGATTTLDALWLNIPLVTRTGEQFHARQGYTFLKNLGIEEGIAWTDEEYIEWGIRFGTDEELRKQVSWKLRESKKTSPLWNGKEFTKEMEKAYQQMWEIYLKSISK
;
A
#
# COMPACT_ATOMS: atom_id res chain seq x y z
N MET A 1 32.04 23.48 31.41
CA MET A 1 31.55 24.75 32.03
C MET A 1 32.37 25.85 31.42
N SER A 2 31.74 26.81 30.74
CA SER A 2 32.42 27.97 30.15
C SER A 2 33.24 28.70 31.23
N GLN A 3 34.54 28.85 31.00
CA GLN A 3 35.49 29.50 31.91
C GLN A 3 35.49 31.02 31.74
N TRP A 4 34.30 31.64 31.80
CA TRP A 4 34.20 33.10 31.81
C TRP A 4 34.93 33.66 33.04
N HIS A 5 35.58 34.81 32.89
CA HIS A 5 36.34 35.44 33.97
C HIS A 5 35.40 35.77 35.15
N PRO A 6 35.80 35.59 36.43
CA PRO A 6 34.90 35.80 37.57
C PRO A 6 34.25 37.19 37.63
N SER A 7 34.91 38.22 37.10
CA SER A 7 34.38 39.58 37.06
C SER A 7 33.16 39.76 36.14
N VAL A 8 32.95 38.86 35.18
CA VAL A 8 31.86 38.97 34.20
C VAL A 8 30.62 38.13 34.55
N ILE A 9 30.72 37.20 35.50
CA ILE A 9 29.65 36.23 35.83
C ILE A 9 28.31 36.92 36.13
N SER A 10 28.32 38.00 36.92
CA SER A 10 27.09 38.74 37.28
C SER A 10 26.43 39.48 36.11
N TYR A 11 27.17 39.75 35.04
CA TYR A 11 26.69 40.38 33.81
C TYR A 11 26.24 39.32 32.79
N LEU A 12 26.85 38.14 32.79
CA LEU A 12 26.41 36.97 32.02
C LEU A 12 24.99 36.55 32.39
N GLU A 13 24.68 36.49 33.69
CA GLU A 13 23.31 36.20 34.18
C GLU A 13 22.27 37.21 33.66
N LYS A 14 22.69 38.45 33.40
CA LYS A 14 21.83 39.54 32.89
C LYS A 14 21.87 39.66 31.36
N LYS A 15 22.68 38.85 30.67
CA LYS A 15 22.96 38.95 29.22
C LYS A 15 23.44 40.34 28.78
N ASP A 16 24.16 41.04 29.66
CA ASP A 16 24.73 42.36 29.35
C ASP A 16 26.07 42.22 28.64
N TYR A 17 26.02 41.79 27.39
CA TYR A 17 27.23 41.51 26.59
C TYR A 17 28.05 42.78 26.29
N GLN A 18 27.45 43.97 26.41
CA GLN A 18 28.16 45.23 26.21
C GLN A 18 29.15 45.47 27.35
N GLU A 19 28.70 45.32 28.60
CA GLU A 19 29.60 45.46 29.74
C GLU A 19 30.61 44.31 29.83
N ILE A 20 30.23 43.10 29.41
CA ILE A 20 31.16 41.97 29.27
C ILE A 20 32.27 42.33 28.28
N SER A 21 31.94 42.89 27.11
CA SER A 21 32.94 43.28 26.11
C SER A 21 33.90 44.36 26.65
N ASN A 22 33.38 45.37 27.37
CA ASN A 22 34.19 46.43 27.99
C ASN A 22 35.20 45.86 29.00
N ILE A 23 34.78 44.88 29.81
CA ILE A 23 35.65 44.24 30.80
C ILE A 23 36.75 43.43 30.11
N TYR A 24 36.42 42.70 29.04
CA TYR A 24 37.42 41.94 28.30
C TYR A 24 38.37 42.82 27.47
N GLU A 25 37.92 43.98 26.97
CA GLU A 25 38.81 44.99 26.36
C GLU A 25 39.87 45.44 27.37
N GLN A 26 39.47 45.74 28.61
CA GLN A 26 40.41 46.12 29.68
C GLN A 26 41.35 44.98 30.10
N LEU A 27 40.86 43.74 30.15
CA LEU A 27 41.68 42.57 30.48
C LEU A 27 42.73 42.29 29.39
N VAL A 28 42.37 42.46 28.12
CA VAL A 28 43.30 42.34 26.99
C VAL A 28 44.37 43.45 27.02
N GLU A 29 44.02 44.68 27.40
CA GLU A 29 45.00 45.76 27.57
C GLU A 29 45.97 45.54 28.74
N GLN A 30 45.48 44.96 29.84
CA GLN A 30 46.28 44.72 31.06
C GLN A 30 47.15 43.47 30.97
N GLU A 31 46.64 42.42 30.32
CA GLU A 31 47.30 41.11 30.18
C GLU A 31 47.31 40.69 28.70
N PRO A 32 48.08 41.38 27.84
CA PRO A 32 48.05 41.18 26.39
C PRO A 32 48.56 39.82 25.95
N ASP A 33 49.34 39.13 26.80
CA ASP A 33 49.87 37.78 26.54
C ASP A 33 48.86 36.67 26.94
N HIS A 34 47.73 37.01 27.61
CA HIS A 34 46.73 36.05 28.05
C HIS A 34 45.67 35.81 26.97
N ILE A 35 45.99 34.92 26.03
CA ILE A 35 45.22 34.65 24.80
C ILE A 35 43.73 34.34 25.03
N THR A 36 43.37 33.60 26.10
CA THR A 36 41.96 33.30 26.42
C THR A 36 41.09 34.55 26.58
N HIS A 37 41.66 35.70 26.97
CA HIS A 37 40.91 36.96 27.05
C HIS A 37 40.43 37.43 25.67
N TYR A 38 41.21 37.20 24.61
CA TYR A 38 40.82 37.52 23.23
C TYR A 38 39.70 36.61 22.72
N TRP A 39 39.68 35.33 23.12
CA TRP A 39 38.59 34.41 22.75
C TRP A 39 37.25 34.89 23.28
N TYR A 40 37.17 35.18 24.57
CA TYR A 40 35.96 35.67 25.21
C TYR A 40 35.62 37.12 24.82
N LEU A 41 36.61 37.97 24.51
CA LEU A 41 36.38 39.29 23.92
C LEU A 41 35.67 39.15 22.57
N GLY A 42 36.22 38.35 21.65
CA GLY A 42 35.60 38.11 20.35
C GLY A 42 34.23 37.44 20.47
N LEU A 43 34.06 36.49 21.40
CA LEU A 43 32.75 35.89 21.67
C LEU A 43 31.72 36.93 22.16
N SER A 44 32.13 37.85 23.04
CA SER A 44 31.25 38.94 23.50
C SER A 44 30.86 39.89 22.37
N TYR A 45 31.76 40.18 21.42
CA TYR A 45 31.43 40.94 20.22
C TYR A 45 30.47 40.19 19.31
N LEU A 46 30.66 38.88 19.15
CA LEU A 46 29.75 38.06 18.35
C LEU A 46 28.34 38.07 18.97
N LEU A 47 28.24 37.95 20.30
CA LEU A 47 26.99 38.05 21.08
C LEU A 47 26.33 39.43 21.03
N LEU A 48 27.07 40.47 20.60
CA LEU A 48 26.56 41.81 20.30
C LEU A 48 26.23 42.02 18.81
N GLU A 49 26.22 40.96 17.99
CA GLU A 49 26.05 41.01 16.54
C GLU A 49 27.13 41.84 15.81
N ARG A 50 28.35 41.92 16.40
CA ARG A 50 29.50 42.63 15.84
C ARG A 50 30.50 41.65 15.23
N GLU A 51 30.07 40.94 14.19
CA GLU A 51 30.79 39.87 13.53
C GLU A 51 32.21 40.26 13.08
N GLU A 52 32.34 41.36 12.34
CA GLU A 52 33.65 41.83 11.85
C GLU A 52 34.65 42.08 12.99
N LYS A 53 34.17 42.57 14.14
CA LYS A 53 35.02 42.80 15.33
C LYS A 53 35.42 41.49 16.00
N ALA A 54 34.49 40.55 16.12
CA ALA A 54 34.77 39.23 16.67
C ALA A 54 35.85 38.52 15.84
N GLN A 55 35.65 38.45 14.53
CA GLN A 55 36.58 37.84 13.59
C GLN A 55 37.95 38.53 13.63
N SER A 56 38.00 39.86 13.55
CA SER A 56 39.26 40.61 13.62
C SER A 56 40.01 40.36 14.94
N THR A 57 39.30 40.21 16.06
CA THR A 57 39.91 39.93 17.37
C THR A 57 40.57 38.55 17.40
N TRP A 58 39.92 37.52 16.86
CA TRP A 58 40.47 36.16 16.83
C TRP A 58 41.62 36.01 15.83
N PHE A 59 41.45 36.52 14.60
CA PHE A 59 42.49 36.46 13.56
C PHE A 59 43.74 37.26 13.93
N PHE A 60 43.58 38.36 14.69
CA PHE A 60 44.73 39.10 15.23
C PHE A 60 45.64 38.20 16.06
N VAL A 61 45.07 37.33 16.91
CA VAL A 61 45.85 36.37 17.71
C VAL A 61 46.49 35.31 16.81
N PHE A 62 45.74 34.74 15.86
CA PHE A 62 46.29 33.73 14.94
C PHE A 62 47.45 34.25 14.09
N CYS A 63 47.47 35.54 13.74
CA CYS A 63 48.58 36.14 12.99
C CYS A 63 49.88 36.30 13.79
N GLN A 64 49.85 36.11 15.11
CA GLN A 64 51.02 36.34 15.99
C GLN A 64 51.80 35.07 16.35
N GLY A 65 51.23 33.88 16.12
CA GLY A 65 51.83 32.60 16.52
C GLY A 65 52.53 31.85 15.41
N GLU A 66 53.38 30.90 15.79
CA GLU A 66 53.89 29.88 14.87
C GLU A 66 52.81 28.83 14.55
N GLU A 67 52.96 28.07 13.46
CA GLU A 67 51.93 27.15 12.95
C GLU A 67 51.41 26.15 14.01
N GLU A 68 52.30 25.62 14.85
CA GLU A 68 51.93 24.67 15.92
C GLU A 68 51.22 25.35 17.10
N GLU A 69 51.53 26.61 17.39
CA GLU A 69 50.86 27.39 18.44
C GLU A 69 49.45 27.78 17.99
N VAL A 70 49.30 28.20 16.73
CA VAL A 70 48.01 28.54 16.13
C VAL A 70 47.06 27.34 16.16
N LYS A 71 47.54 26.12 15.91
CA LYS A 71 46.70 24.90 16.03
C LYS A 71 46.15 24.69 17.44
N VAL A 72 46.96 24.95 18.47
CA VAL A 72 46.52 24.84 19.87
C VAL A 72 45.47 25.91 20.21
N TRP A 73 45.71 27.14 19.76
CA TRP A 73 44.83 28.28 19.94
C TRP A 73 43.49 28.15 19.22
N GLN A 74 43.50 27.63 17.99
CA GLN A 74 42.30 27.30 17.24
C GLN A 74 41.44 26.29 18.00
N ARG A 75 42.05 25.23 18.54
CA ARG A 75 41.33 24.24 19.36
C ARG A 75 40.70 24.86 20.60
N GLU A 76 41.43 25.71 21.33
CA GLU A 76 40.90 26.41 22.51
C GLU A 76 39.70 27.30 22.16
N LEU A 77 39.79 28.07 21.07
CA LEU A 77 38.69 28.92 20.60
C LEU A 77 37.48 28.08 20.16
N ILE A 78 37.70 27.00 19.41
CA ILE A 78 36.64 26.11 18.95
C ILE A 78 35.88 25.52 20.14
N GLU A 79 36.56 24.99 21.17
CA GLU A 79 35.90 24.45 22.37
C GLU A 79 34.99 25.49 23.07
N ILE A 80 35.42 26.75 23.11
CA ILE A 80 34.64 27.88 23.67
C ILE A 80 33.41 28.16 22.79
N LEU A 81 33.59 28.25 21.47
CA LEU A 81 32.50 28.53 20.52
C LEU A 81 31.49 27.39 20.46
N GLU A 82 31.93 26.14 20.49
CA GLU A 82 31.07 24.96 20.53
C GLU A 82 30.18 24.95 21.78
N THR A 83 30.78 25.24 22.94
CA THR A 83 30.05 25.35 24.20
C THR A 83 28.95 26.40 24.11
N GLU A 84 29.25 27.57 23.53
CA GLU A 84 28.27 28.63 23.39
C GLU A 84 27.22 28.34 22.31
N ALA A 85 27.60 27.76 21.17
CA ALA A 85 26.65 27.32 20.15
C ALA A 85 25.62 26.33 20.73
N GLU A 86 26.06 25.42 21.61
CA GLU A 86 25.17 24.49 22.28
C GLU A 86 24.26 25.18 23.33
N ASN A 87 24.77 26.18 24.05
CA ASN A 87 23.93 27.00 24.95
C ASN A 87 22.84 27.73 24.17
N GLN A 88 23.19 28.36 23.05
CA GLN A 88 22.25 29.10 22.19
C GLN A 88 21.21 28.16 21.58
N LYS A 89 21.61 26.94 21.19
CA LYS A 89 20.69 25.89 20.75
C LYS A 89 19.70 25.52 21.86
N LYS A 90 20.15 25.34 23.10
CA LYS A 90 19.29 25.04 24.27
C LYS A 90 18.30 26.16 24.59
N GLU A 91 18.64 27.41 24.29
CA GLU A 91 17.75 28.56 24.42
C GLU A 91 16.78 28.73 23.22
N ASN A 92 16.83 27.84 22.21
CA ASN A 92 16.10 27.93 20.95
C ASN A 92 16.54 29.09 20.03
N ASN A 93 17.73 29.67 20.24
CA ASN A 93 18.30 30.72 19.40
C ASN A 93 19.04 30.11 18.19
N TYR A 94 18.35 29.33 17.36
CA TYR A 94 18.98 28.52 16.30
C TYR A 94 19.74 29.31 15.25
N LYS A 95 19.24 30.51 14.89
CA LYS A 95 19.94 31.40 13.93
C LYS A 95 21.30 31.83 14.47
N PHE A 96 21.38 32.11 15.77
CA PHE A 96 22.59 32.57 16.40
C PHE A 96 23.57 31.42 16.68
N ALA A 97 23.05 30.25 17.08
CA ALA A 97 23.84 29.02 17.14
C ALA A 97 24.46 28.67 15.77
N GLU A 98 23.73 28.86 14.67
CA GLU A 98 24.25 28.65 13.32
C GLU A 98 25.36 29.63 12.97
N LEU A 99 25.19 30.91 13.30
CA LEU A 99 26.23 31.93 13.09
C LEU A 99 27.54 31.55 13.79
N ILE A 100 27.48 31.13 15.06
CA ILE A 100 28.66 30.68 15.79
C ILE A 100 29.32 29.49 15.08
N ARG A 101 28.53 28.49 14.66
CA ARG A 101 29.04 27.31 13.94
C ARG A 101 29.62 27.63 12.56
N LEU A 102 29.11 28.66 11.87
CA LEU A 102 29.69 29.15 10.63
C LEU A 102 31.10 29.73 10.87
N HIS A 103 31.33 30.45 11.97
CA HIS A 103 32.68 30.89 12.34
C HIS A 103 33.60 29.73 12.75
N ILE A 104 33.09 28.72 13.46
CA ILE A 104 33.87 27.50 13.73
C ILE A 104 34.33 26.88 12.41
N LYS A 105 33.45 26.82 11.40
CA LYS A 105 33.77 26.30 10.05
C LYS A 105 34.81 27.17 9.31
N GLU A 106 34.83 28.49 9.53
CA GLU A 106 35.88 29.36 8.97
C GLU A 106 37.25 29.09 9.60
N ILE A 107 37.27 28.75 10.90
CA ILE A 107 38.48 28.47 11.66
C ILE A 107 39.01 27.07 11.35
N ASP A 108 38.14 26.06 11.40
CA ASP A 108 38.44 24.67 11.05
C ASP A 108 37.36 24.12 10.09
N PRO A 109 37.58 24.20 8.76
CA PRO A 109 36.63 23.69 7.77
C PRO A 109 36.59 22.16 7.70
N LEU A 110 37.52 21.45 8.37
CA LEU A 110 37.62 19.99 8.37
C LEU A 110 36.92 19.35 9.59
N ASP A 111 36.42 20.16 10.52
CA ASP A 111 35.68 19.69 11.69
C ASP A 111 34.32 19.10 11.30
N VAL A 112 34.28 17.78 11.21
CA VAL A 112 33.09 17.01 10.87
C VAL A 112 31.95 17.22 11.88
N ASN A 113 32.24 17.34 13.17
CA ASN A 113 31.20 17.47 14.19
C ASN A 113 30.52 18.83 14.08
N ASN A 114 31.30 19.88 13.81
CA ASN A 114 30.72 21.19 13.56
C ASN A 114 29.84 21.20 12.29
N LEU A 115 30.27 20.56 11.21
CA LEU A 115 29.47 20.42 9.99
C LEU A 115 28.16 19.65 10.24
N LEU A 116 28.20 18.54 10.98
CA LEU A 116 27.00 17.80 11.40
C LEU A 116 26.06 18.68 12.25
N GLY A 117 26.63 19.50 13.15
CA GLY A 117 25.89 20.49 13.93
C GLY A 117 25.16 21.53 13.08
N LEU A 118 25.79 22.01 12.00
CA LEU A 118 25.15 22.91 11.02
C LEU A 118 23.97 22.22 10.32
N VAL A 119 24.11 20.94 9.95
CA VAL A 119 23.00 20.16 9.36
C VAL A 119 21.83 20.05 10.35
N GLN A 120 22.11 19.72 11.61
CA GLN A 120 21.10 19.63 12.67
C GLN A 120 20.33 20.96 12.83
N LEU A 121 21.04 22.10 12.83
CA LEU A 121 20.41 23.42 12.91
C LEU A 121 19.57 23.76 11.67
N GLY A 122 19.99 23.34 10.48
CA GLY A 122 19.22 23.51 9.26
C GLY A 122 17.82 22.87 9.34
N PHE A 123 17.70 21.71 9.99
CA PHE A 123 16.41 21.07 10.26
C PHE A 123 15.59 21.83 11.32
N LEU A 124 16.22 22.28 12.41
CA LEU A 124 15.52 23.05 13.46
C LEU A 124 14.97 24.39 12.96
N ARG A 125 15.48 24.87 11.82
CA ARG A 125 15.08 26.13 11.17
C ARG A 125 14.21 25.95 9.92
N ASP A 126 13.87 24.72 9.56
CA ASP A 126 13.16 24.40 8.31
C ASP A 126 13.85 24.95 7.04
N CYS A 127 15.18 25.01 7.03
CA CYS A 127 15.97 25.56 5.91
C CYS A 127 17.07 24.60 5.40
N PHE A 128 16.97 23.31 5.71
CA PHE A 128 17.91 22.28 5.29
C PHE A 128 18.00 22.15 3.75
N SER A 129 19.23 21.93 3.25
CA SER A 129 19.50 21.70 1.82
C SER A 129 20.68 20.73 1.64
N PHE A 130 20.52 19.77 0.72
CA PHE A 130 21.60 18.85 0.35
C PHE A 130 22.78 19.53 -0.36
N LYS A 131 22.59 20.74 -0.93
CA LYS A 131 23.68 21.49 -1.59
C LYS A 131 24.86 21.73 -0.65
N SER A 132 24.56 21.94 0.63
CA SER A 132 25.55 22.17 1.67
C SER A 132 26.53 20.98 1.84
N PHE A 133 26.10 19.74 1.59
CA PHE A 133 26.97 18.58 1.74
C PHE A 133 28.14 18.60 0.73
N GLY A 134 27.85 18.99 -0.52
CA GLY A 134 28.86 19.15 -1.56
C GLY A 134 29.75 20.38 -1.32
N GLU A 135 29.17 21.50 -0.89
CA GLU A 135 29.94 22.71 -0.57
C GLU A 135 30.93 22.51 0.58
N TRP A 136 30.63 21.60 1.50
CA TRP A 136 31.44 21.34 2.70
C TRP A 136 32.30 20.07 2.58
N ASN A 137 32.28 19.38 1.43
CA ASN A 137 32.91 18.08 1.24
C ASN A 137 32.59 17.07 2.37
N LEU A 138 31.38 17.15 2.94
CA LEU A 138 31.01 16.43 4.17
C LEU A 138 31.20 14.91 4.03
N PHE A 139 30.86 14.34 2.87
CA PHE A 139 31.02 12.92 2.65
C PHE A 139 32.47 12.44 2.66
N GLN A 140 33.37 13.20 2.02
CA GLN A 140 34.79 12.87 2.00
C GLN A 140 35.36 12.93 3.43
N LEU A 141 35.01 13.97 4.18
CA LEU A 141 35.47 14.11 5.57
C LEU A 141 34.96 12.97 6.46
N LEU A 142 33.70 12.56 6.32
CA LEU A 142 33.15 11.41 7.05
C LEU A 142 33.83 10.08 6.67
N GLU A 143 34.22 9.90 5.41
CA GLU A 143 34.93 8.69 4.96
C GLU A 143 36.38 8.60 5.46
N GLU A 144 37.04 9.75 5.62
CA GLU A 144 38.44 9.87 6.06
C GLU A 144 38.59 9.98 7.58
N ALA A 145 37.53 10.39 8.29
CA ALA A 145 37.54 10.59 9.74
C ALA A 145 37.74 9.28 10.52
N ARG A 146 38.48 9.35 11.64
CA ARG A 146 38.59 8.22 12.58
C ARG A 146 37.36 8.20 13.47
N LEU A 147 37.01 7.02 13.97
CA LEU A 147 35.88 6.87 14.88
C LEU A 147 35.99 7.75 16.14
N SER A 148 37.21 7.99 16.64
CA SER A 148 37.47 8.88 17.78
C SER A 148 37.13 10.35 17.54
N ASP A 149 37.06 10.75 16.27
CA ASP A 149 36.93 12.14 15.85
C ASP A 149 35.46 12.49 15.57
N ILE A 150 34.54 11.53 15.72
CA ILE A 150 33.12 11.67 15.38
C ILE A 150 32.25 11.55 16.62
N GLU A 151 31.41 12.56 16.87
CA GLU A 151 30.34 12.50 17.85
C GLU A 151 29.20 11.61 17.36
N ILE A 152 29.22 10.36 17.80
CA ILE A 152 28.32 9.29 17.35
C ILE A 152 26.82 9.61 17.55
N GLU A 153 26.46 10.31 18.63
CA GLU A 153 25.07 10.71 18.88
C GLU A 153 24.62 11.87 17.97
N LEU A 154 25.53 12.79 17.64
CA LEU A 154 25.25 13.89 16.71
C LEU A 154 25.08 13.36 15.28
N LEU A 155 26.01 12.50 14.83
CA LEU A 155 25.89 11.82 13.54
C LEU A 155 24.57 11.06 13.45
N TRP A 156 24.20 10.35 14.52
CA TRP A 156 22.95 9.59 14.57
C TRP A 156 21.72 10.49 14.43
N ASP A 157 21.62 11.58 15.19
CA ASP A 157 20.50 12.53 15.07
C ASP A 157 20.36 13.11 13.65
N VAL A 158 21.48 13.45 13.01
CA VAL A 158 21.50 13.95 11.63
C VAL A 158 20.97 12.88 10.65
N VAL A 159 21.45 11.65 10.76
CA VAL A 159 21.05 10.53 9.91
C VAL A 159 19.53 10.30 9.97
N GLN A 160 18.96 10.28 11.18
CA GLN A 160 17.52 10.08 11.39
C GLN A 160 16.67 11.18 10.76
N LYS A 161 17.16 12.42 10.73
CA LYS A 161 16.46 13.57 10.14
C LYS A 161 16.60 13.62 8.62
N VAL A 162 17.75 13.20 8.07
CA VAL A 162 18.06 13.30 6.63
C VAL A 162 17.45 12.17 5.81
N ILE A 163 17.54 10.92 6.27
CA ILE A 163 17.09 9.73 5.53
C ILE A 163 15.66 9.82 4.99
N PRO A 164 14.68 10.37 5.74
CA PRO A 164 13.31 10.47 5.25
C PRO A 164 13.11 11.39 4.03
N TYR A 165 14.13 12.16 3.62
CA TYR A 165 14.09 13.04 2.46
C TYR A 165 14.66 12.32 1.22
N PRO A 166 13.90 12.20 0.12
CA PRO A 166 14.31 11.42 -1.05
C PRO A 166 15.45 12.11 -1.82
N SER A 167 16.67 11.62 -1.61
CA SER A 167 17.87 12.08 -2.33
C SER A 167 18.93 10.97 -2.36
N THR A 168 19.73 10.90 -3.43
CA THR A 168 20.92 10.03 -3.48
C THR A 168 21.88 10.33 -2.33
N ASP A 169 21.96 11.59 -1.92
CA ASP A 169 22.81 12.05 -0.82
C ASP A 169 22.35 11.49 0.54
N SER A 170 21.04 11.30 0.73
CA SER A 170 20.51 10.70 1.97
C SER A 170 20.83 9.21 2.07
N ILE A 171 20.79 8.49 0.94
CA ILE A 171 21.18 7.07 0.86
C ILE A 171 22.68 6.95 1.12
N TYR A 172 23.48 7.82 0.51
CA TYR A 172 24.92 7.82 0.68
C TYR A 172 25.35 8.20 2.10
N LEU A 173 24.68 9.17 2.72
CA LEU A 173 24.87 9.50 4.14
C LEU A 173 24.60 8.28 5.02
N LEU A 174 23.48 7.57 4.80
CA LEU A 174 23.17 6.35 5.56
C LEU A 174 24.27 5.30 5.40
N LYS A 175 24.71 5.05 4.17
CA LYS A 175 25.77 4.07 3.86
C LYS A 175 27.06 4.35 4.63
N ILE A 176 27.57 5.59 4.57
CA ILE A 176 28.79 5.99 5.28
C ILE A 176 28.57 5.88 6.80
N SER A 177 27.43 6.33 7.28
CA SER A 177 27.11 6.34 8.70
C SER A 177 27.01 4.94 9.29
N LEU A 178 26.34 3.99 8.61
CA LEU A 178 26.30 2.59 9.05
C LEU A 178 27.68 1.96 9.10
N LYS A 179 28.56 2.29 8.13
CA LYS A 179 29.94 1.81 8.12
C LYS A 179 30.70 2.29 9.35
N ILE A 180 30.59 3.58 9.68
CA ILE A 180 31.20 4.19 10.88
C ILE A 180 30.63 3.53 12.15
N LEU A 181 29.30 3.46 12.28
CA LEU A 181 28.62 2.95 13.46
C LEU A 181 28.90 1.46 13.71
N SER A 182 29.11 0.67 12.65
CA SER A 182 29.47 -0.75 12.78
C SER A 182 30.80 -0.97 13.51
N GLY A 183 31.72 0.00 13.46
CA GLY A 183 32.98 -0.02 14.20
C GLY A 183 32.88 0.39 15.68
N ALA A 184 31.72 0.87 16.15
CA ALA A 184 31.54 1.43 17.50
C ALA A 184 30.96 0.43 18.54
N GLU A 185 30.78 -0.84 18.16
CA GLU A 185 30.36 -2.08 18.88
C GLU A 185 29.22 -2.01 19.94
N ASP A 186 29.09 -0.99 20.79
CA ASP A 186 28.20 -1.00 21.97
C ASP A 186 26.75 -0.50 21.73
N SER A 187 26.37 -0.10 20.51
CA SER A 187 24.99 0.33 20.21
C SER A 187 24.50 0.06 18.79
N PHE A 188 25.34 -0.51 17.92
CA PHE A 188 25.06 -0.63 16.49
C PHE A 188 23.76 -1.36 16.18
N ASN A 189 23.51 -2.50 16.83
CA ASN A 189 22.29 -3.29 16.59
C ASN A 189 21.01 -2.50 16.93
N SER A 190 21.02 -1.72 18.01
CA SER A 190 19.86 -0.90 18.38
C SER A 190 19.60 0.22 17.36
N LYS A 191 20.66 0.90 16.92
CA LYS A 191 20.59 1.96 15.90
C LYS A 191 20.18 1.40 14.54
N LEU A 192 20.66 0.22 14.16
CA LEU A 192 20.27 -0.46 12.93
C LEU A 192 18.77 -0.77 12.91
N GLN A 193 18.19 -1.25 14.02
CA GLN A 193 16.75 -1.47 14.13
C GLN A 193 15.95 -0.17 14.04
N GLU A 194 16.48 0.93 14.59
CA GLU A 194 15.83 2.24 14.49
C GLU A 194 15.92 2.82 13.07
N VAL A 195 17.06 2.70 12.38
CA VAL A 195 17.19 3.02 10.94
C VAL A 195 16.14 2.24 10.16
N TYR A 196 16.06 0.92 10.40
CA TYR A 196 15.13 0.06 9.69
C TYR A 196 13.69 0.57 9.77
N ARG A 197 13.24 0.96 10.98
CA ARG A 197 11.91 1.56 11.18
C ARG A 197 11.72 2.86 10.39
N ILE A 198 12.72 3.74 10.39
CA ILE A 198 12.66 5.03 9.67
C ILE A 198 12.61 4.79 8.16
N CYS A 199 13.38 3.85 7.65
CA CYS A 199 13.38 3.47 6.23
C CYS A 199 12.04 2.87 5.80
N GLN A 200 11.41 2.05 6.64
CA GLN A 200 10.05 1.55 6.40
C GLN A 200 9.03 2.70 6.34
N GLU A 201 9.08 3.64 7.29
CA GLU A 201 8.20 4.82 7.29
C GLU A 201 8.39 5.67 6.01
N ALA A 202 9.64 5.89 5.61
CA ALA A 202 9.96 6.62 4.38
C ALA A 202 9.44 5.91 3.11
N GLY A 203 9.55 4.58 3.03
CA GLY A 203 9.10 3.79 1.89
C GLY A 203 7.57 3.61 1.82
N PHE A 204 6.97 3.13 2.90
CA PHE A 204 5.57 2.70 2.93
C PHE A 204 4.58 3.82 3.28
N ASP A 205 4.95 4.73 4.17
CA ASP A 205 4.01 5.73 4.69
C ASP A 205 4.09 7.06 3.93
N ARG A 206 5.28 7.46 3.48
CA ARG A 206 5.48 8.66 2.65
C ARG A 206 5.29 8.40 1.14
N SER A 207 4.96 7.17 0.75
CA SER A 207 4.68 6.77 -0.63
C SER A 207 5.83 7.02 -1.61
N ILE A 208 7.07 6.77 -1.20
CA ILE A 208 8.27 6.81 -2.07
C ILE A 208 8.97 5.43 -2.06
N PRO A 209 8.38 4.41 -2.68
CA PRO A 209 8.81 3.02 -2.46
C PRO A 209 10.25 2.77 -2.89
N ILE A 210 10.66 3.35 -4.03
CA ILE A 210 12.02 3.18 -4.56
C ILE A 210 13.10 3.72 -3.63
N HIS A 211 12.84 4.85 -2.97
CA HIS A 211 13.77 5.45 -2.01
C HIS A 211 13.90 4.57 -0.76
N GLY A 212 12.76 4.14 -0.20
CA GLY A 212 12.75 3.20 0.91
C GLY A 212 13.50 1.90 0.59
N ALA A 213 13.34 1.36 -0.62
CA ALA A 213 14.03 0.15 -1.03
C ALA A 213 15.56 0.32 -1.01
N TYR A 214 16.10 1.40 -1.57
CA TYR A 214 17.54 1.66 -1.54
C TYR A 214 18.08 1.84 -0.13
N LEU A 215 17.35 2.54 0.75
CA LEU A 215 17.75 2.67 2.15
C LEU A 215 17.81 1.32 2.88
N LEU A 216 16.83 0.45 2.61
CA LEU A 216 16.80 -0.90 3.19
C LEU A 216 17.90 -1.81 2.61
N GLU A 217 18.30 -1.62 1.35
CA GLU A 217 19.47 -2.32 0.77
C GLU A 217 20.76 -2.00 1.55
N GLU A 218 20.96 -0.75 1.98
CA GLU A 218 22.12 -0.37 2.81
C GLU A 218 22.06 -1.01 4.20
N CYS A 219 20.85 -1.20 4.76
CA CYS A 219 20.67 -1.93 6.03
C CYS A 219 20.99 -3.42 5.85
N LEU A 220 20.64 -4.00 4.70
CA LEU A 220 20.78 -5.43 4.41
C LEU A 220 22.24 -5.89 4.37
N ILE A 221 23.19 -4.99 4.08
CA ILE A 221 24.63 -5.29 4.11
C ILE A 221 25.06 -5.80 5.50
N TYR A 222 24.44 -5.31 6.56
CA TYR A 222 24.79 -5.63 7.95
C TYR A 222 23.92 -6.72 8.58
N ASP A 223 22.82 -7.09 7.92
CA ASP A 223 21.88 -8.13 8.37
C ASP A 223 21.34 -8.92 7.17
N SER A 224 22.26 -9.54 6.43
CA SER A 224 22.01 -10.11 5.10
C SER A 224 21.05 -11.30 5.07
N GLU A 225 20.84 -11.94 6.23
CA GLU A 225 19.95 -13.08 6.38
C GLU A 225 18.59 -12.68 6.99
N ASN A 226 18.30 -11.38 7.14
CA ASN A 226 17.05 -10.91 7.72
C ASN A 226 15.87 -11.09 6.76
N PHE A 227 15.04 -12.07 7.08
CA PHE A 227 13.83 -12.38 6.33
C PHE A 227 12.88 -11.18 6.16
N ASN A 228 12.66 -10.39 7.23
CA ASN A 228 11.72 -9.27 7.20
C ASN A 228 12.25 -8.13 6.32
N LEU A 229 13.57 -7.92 6.33
CA LEU A 229 14.22 -6.90 5.52
C LEU A 229 14.12 -7.23 4.03
N LEU A 230 14.43 -8.48 3.64
CA LEU A 230 14.27 -8.96 2.26
C LEU A 230 12.82 -8.88 1.78
N ARG A 231 11.86 -9.21 2.66
CA ARG A 231 10.44 -9.03 2.36
C ARG A 231 10.12 -7.57 2.08
N ASP A 232 10.54 -6.64 2.93
CA ASP A 232 10.20 -5.23 2.74
C ASP A 232 10.81 -4.66 1.48
N ILE A 233 12.07 -4.99 1.20
CA ILE A 233 12.75 -4.61 -0.04
C ILE A 233 11.96 -5.13 -1.25
N SER A 234 11.62 -6.41 -1.29
CA SER A 234 10.83 -6.98 -2.39
C SER A 234 9.45 -6.35 -2.53
N THR A 235 8.78 -6.01 -1.42
CA THR A 235 7.46 -5.37 -1.44
C THR A 235 7.54 -3.93 -1.96
N LEU A 236 8.56 -3.16 -1.55
CA LEU A 236 8.77 -1.80 -2.04
C LEU A 236 9.09 -1.78 -3.54
N TYR A 237 9.95 -2.70 -4.01
CA TYR A 237 10.20 -2.85 -5.44
C TYR A 237 8.96 -3.29 -6.22
N LEU A 238 8.11 -4.15 -5.65
CA LEU A 238 6.85 -4.54 -6.27
C LEU A 238 5.89 -3.35 -6.41
N ASN A 239 5.82 -2.49 -5.41
CA ASN A 239 4.98 -1.29 -5.42
C ASN A 239 5.42 -0.28 -6.49
N ASP A 240 6.73 -0.20 -6.76
CA ASP A 240 7.31 0.62 -7.84
C ASP A 240 7.37 -0.11 -9.19
N CYS A 241 6.88 -1.35 -9.28
CA CYS A 241 6.91 -2.20 -10.48
C CYS A 241 8.33 -2.51 -11.00
N GLN A 242 9.34 -2.54 -10.11
CA GLN A 242 10.71 -2.97 -10.42
C GLN A 242 10.80 -4.51 -10.43
N TRP A 243 10.30 -5.12 -11.49
CA TRP A 243 10.07 -6.56 -11.58
C TRP A 243 11.31 -7.43 -11.35
N GLU A 244 12.44 -7.09 -11.96
CA GLU A 244 13.67 -7.88 -11.86
C GLU A 244 14.21 -7.90 -10.43
N LYS A 245 14.34 -6.73 -9.81
CA LYS A 245 14.74 -6.61 -8.40
C LYS A 245 13.74 -7.29 -7.47
N THR A 246 12.44 -7.12 -7.71
CA THR A 246 11.39 -7.80 -6.93
C THR A 246 11.61 -9.32 -6.90
N ILE A 247 11.80 -9.94 -8.07
CA ILE A 247 12.03 -11.37 -8.20
C ILE A 247 13.35 -11.78 -7.53
N GLU A 248 14.42 -11.00 -7.74
CA GLU A 248 15.74 -11.25 -7.13
C GLU A 248 15.64 -11.37 -5.60
N TYR A 249 15.00 -10.40 -4.94
CA TYR A 249 14.86 -10.39 -3.49
C TYR A 249 13.90 -11.47 -2.97
N ILE A 250 12.84 -11.81 -3.71
CA ILE A 250 11.97 -12.94 -3.35
C ILE A 250 12.73 -14.27 -3.44
N LEU A 251 13.59 -14.46 -4.44
CA LEU A 251 14.40 -15.67 -4.56
C LEU A 251 15.43 -15.79 -3.44
N LYS A 252 16.05 -14.68 -3.01
CA LYS A 252 16.90 -14.64 -1.81
C LYS A 252 16.11 -15.04 -0.55
N LEU A 253 14.91 -14.49 -0.39
CA LEU A 253 14.00 -14.82 0.71
C LEU A 253 13.58 -16.30 0.69
N GLU A 254 13.30 -16.86 -0.49
CA GLU A 254 13.01 -18.29 -0.64
C GLU A 254 14.19 -19.17 -0.20
N GLN A 255 15.42 -18.80 -0.58
CA GLN A 255 16.64 -19.54 -0.21
C GLN A 255 16.87 -19.58 1.29
N LEU A 256 16.52 -18.50 2.01
CA LEU A 256 16.65 -18.41 3.47
C LEU A 256 15.49 -19.03 4.23
N SER A 257 14.39 -19.39 3.55
CA SER A 257 13.21 -19.94 4.20
C SER A 257 13.49 -21.32 4.78
N ALA A 258 13.58 -21.41 6.11
CA ALA A 258 13.88 -22.65 6.82
C ALA A 258 12.60 -23.39 7.25
N LYS A 259 11.52 -22.64 7.48
CA LYS A 259 10.24 -23.19 7.97
C LYS A 259 9.19 -23.20 6.87
N LEU A 260 8.25 -24.14 6.99
CA LEU A 260 7.17 -24.32 6.02
C LEU A 260 6.34 -23.04 5.77
N PRO A 261 5.96 -22.23 6.77
CA PRO A 261 5.24 -20.96 6.54
C PRO A 261 6.06 -19.92 5.76
N GLU A 262 7.37 -19.85 5.98
CA GLU A 262 8.28 -18.96 5.24
C GLU A 262 8.37 -19.40 3.78
N THR A 263 8.55 -20.70 3.54
CA THR A 263 8.56 -21.27 2.19
C THR A 263 7.24 -21.01 1.45
N LEU A 264 6.10 -21.17 2.14
CA LEU A 264 4.78 -20.85 1.59
C LEU A 264 4.71 -19.38 1.18
N TYR A 265 5.10 -18.48 2.09
CA TYR A 265 5.00 -17.05 1.86
C TYR A 265 5.91 -16.58 0.72
N ALA A 266 7.14 -17.09 0.65
CA ALA A 266 8.07 -16.82 -0.46
C ALA A 266 7.50 -17.25 -1.81
N ASN A 267 6.96 -18.48 -1.89
CA ASN A 267 6.38 -19.02 -3.12
C ASN A 267 5.07 -18.29 -3.50
N TYR A 268 4.28 -17.85 -2.50
CA TYR A 268 3.12 -16.98 -2.72
C TYR A 268 3.55 -15.65 -3.35
N LEU A 269 4.55 -14.96 -2.79
CA LEU A 269 5.04 -13.69 -3.33
C LEU A 269 5.51 -13.87 -4.78
N LEU A 270 6.30 -14.90 -5.04
CA LEU A 270 6.81 -15.17 -6.37
C LEU A 270 5.69 -15.43 -7.38
N LEU A 271 4.69 -16.23 -6.99
CA LEU A 271 3.51 -16.51 -7.82
C LEU A 271 2.67 -15.25 -8.08
N ASN A 272 2.43 -14.44 -7.04
CA ASN A 272 1.68 -13.20 -7.14
C ASN A 272 2.37 -12.19 -8.07
N VAL A 273 3.70 -12.09 -8.02
CA VAL A 273 4.49 -11.25 -8.94
C VAL A 273 4.37 -11.74 -10.37
N TYR A 274 4.53 -13.04 -10.64
CA TYR A 274 4.38 -13.58 -11.98
C TYR A 274 2.98 -13.34 -12.55
N LEU A 275 1.93 -13.55 -11.76
CA LEU A 275 0.56 -13.26 -12.18
C LEU A 275 0.35 -11.75 -12.42
N SER A 276 0.89 -10.88 -11.55
CA SER A 276 0.77 -9.42 -11.67
C SER A 276 1.45 -8.88 -12.93
N MET A 277 2.58 -9.48 -13.32
CA MET A 277 3.30 -9.20 -14.56
C MET A 277 2.61 -9.78 -15.81
N ALA A 278 1.59 -10.63 -15.64
CA ALA A 278 1.05 -11.50 -16.69
C ALA A 278 2.07 -12.51 -17.27
N ASN A 279 3.10 -12.87 -16.51
CA ASN A 279 4.02 -13.96 -16.88
C ASN A 279 3.43 -15.32 -16.49
N TRP A 280 2.44 -15.76 -17.27
CA TRP A 280 1.68 -16.98 -16.99
C TRP A 280 2.49 -18.27 -17.15
N GLU A 281 3.53 -18.28 -17.98
CA GLU A 281 4.41 -19.44 -18.13
C GLU A 281 5.10 -19.77 -16.81
N LYS A 282 5.74 -18.77 -16.19
CA LYS A 282 6.39 -18.94 -14.88
C LYS A 282 5.38 -19.20 -13.77
N ALA A 283 4.22 -18.54 -13.79
CA ALA A 283 3.17 -18.76 -12.81
C ALA A 283 2.64 -20.20 -12.83
N LEU A 284 2.30 -20.72 -14.01
CA LEU A 284 1.81 -22.10 -14.18
C LEU A 284 2.90 -23.14 -13.89
N GLY A 285 4.17 -22.84 -14.20
CA GLY A 285 5.30 -23.69 -13.82
C GLY A 285 5.51 -23.80 -12.30
N LEU A 286 5.26 -22.72 -11.55
CA LEU A 286 5.39 -22.67 -10.09
C LEU A 286 4.17 -23.28 -9.36
N PHE A 287 2.99 -23.23 -9.97
CA PHE A 287 1.72 -23.58 -9.34
C PHE A 287 1.68 -24.99 -8.68
N PRO A 288 2.18 -26.08 -9.30
CA PRO A 288 2.15 -27.40 -8.66
C PRO A 288 2.93 -27.45 -7.34
N LYS A 289 4.12 -26.85 -7.30
CA LYS A 289 4.94 -26.75 -6.08
C LYS A 289 4.20 -25.92 -5.02
N TYR A 290 3.66 -24.78 -5.44
CA TYR A 290 2.89 -23.88 -4.57
C TYR A 290 1.69 -24.59 -3.92
N TYR A 291 0.89 -25.30 -4.72
CA TYR A 291 -0.29 -26.03 -4.26
C TYR A 291 0.07 -27.16 -3.28
N GLN A 292 1.18 -27.86 -3.50
CA GLN A 292 1.69 -28.88 -2.58
C GLN A 292 2.09 -28.28 -1.23
N ILE A 293 2.75 -27.12 -1.23
CA ILE A 293 3.15 -26.42 0.00
C ILE A 293 1.90 -26.00 0.80
N LEU A 294 0.90 -25.39 0.15
CA LEU A 294 -0.38 -25.05 0.78
C LEU A 294 -1.05 -26.27 1.41
N SER A 295 -1.15 -27.37 0.65
CA SER A 295 -1.74 -28.63 1.13
C SER A 295 -0.99 -29.18 2.35
N LYS A 296 0.35 -29.06 2.35
CA LYS A 296 1.20 -29.48 3.46
C LYS A 296 0.97 -28.61 4.71
N VAL A 297 0.87 -27.29 4.57
CA VAL A 297 0.56 -26.37 5.68
C VAL A 297 -0.79 -26.71 6.30
N VAL A 298 -1.82 -26.95 5.47
CA VAL A 298 -3.15 -27.34 5.94
C VAL A 298 -3.12 -28.66 6.70
N LYS A 299 -2.33 -29.64 6.23
CA LYS A 299 -2.18 -30.94 6.87
C LYS A 299 -1.39 -30.88 8.18
N GLU A 300 -0.29 -30.15 8.21
CA GLU A 300 0.65 -30.13 9.33
C GLU A 300 0.28 -29.11 10.41
N GLN A 301 -0.53 -28.10 10.08
CA GLN A 301 -0.94 -27.02 10.98
C GLN A 301 0.25 -26.43 11.77
N PRO A 302 1.32 -25.99 11.08
CA PRO A 302 2.56 -25.57 11.73
C PRO A 302 2.34 -24.33 12.59
N ASP A 303 3.17 -24.19 13.63
CA ASP A 303 3.32 -22.91 14.30
C ASP A 303 4.00 -21.90 13.36
N ILE A 304 3.67 -20.63 13.53
CA ILE A 304 4.15 -19.54 12.66
C ILE A 304 4.79 -18.49 13.57
N ASP A 305 6.09 -18.60 13.82
CA ASP A 305 6.79 -17.69 14.75
C ASP A 305 6.90 -16.25 14.23
N ASN A 306 6.98 -16.08 12.91
CA ASN A 306 7.07 -14.75 12.29
C ASN A 306 5.70 -14.04 12.37
N LYS A 307 5.65 -12.94 13.13
CA LYS A 307 4.43 -12.14 13.35
C LYS A 307 3.79 -11.68 12.03
N PHE A 308 4.58 -11.22 11.08
CA PHE A 308 4.05 -10.72 9.82
C PHE A 308 3.45 -11.84 8.97
N ILE A 309 4.12 -13.00 8.89
CA ILE A 309 3.58 -14.16 8.18
C ILE A 309 2.26 -14.61 8.84
N ARG A 310 2.14 -14.59 10.17
CA ARG A 310 0.86 -14.86 10.84
C ARG A 310 -0.23 -13.95 10.29
N GLU A 311 0.00 -12.64 10.31
CA GLU A 311 -0.94 -11.59 9.90
C GLU A 311 -1.32 -11.64 8.40
N CYS A 312 -0.46 -12.23 7.56
CA CYS A 312 -0.67 -12.31 6.10
C CYS A 312 -0.91 -13.74 5.58
N SER A 313 -0.99 -14.75 6.45
CA SER A 313 -1.06 -16.14 5.95
C SER A 313 -2.35 -16.44 5.19
N LEU A 314 -3.44 -15.72 5.49
CA LEU A 314 -4.73 -15.89 4.82
C LEU A 314 -4.68 -15.51 3.32
N ILE A 315 -4.02 -14.39 2.99
CA ILE A 315 -3.92 -13.89 1.61
C ILE A 315 -3.09 -14.79 0.69
N THR A 316 -2.32 -15.72 1.27
CA THR A 316 -1.61 -16.72 0.46
C THR A 316 -2.58 -17.52 -0.40
N THR A 317 -3.82 -17.74 0.03
CA THR A 317 -4.78 -18.54 -0.75
C THR A 317 -5.31 -17.85 -2.01
N GLN A 318 -5.14 -16.52 -2.13
CA GLN A 318 -5.70 -15.71 -3.21
C GLN A 318 -5.34 -16.16 -4.65
N PRO A 319 -4.11 -16.61 -4.98
CA PRO A 319 -3.77 -17.05 -6.33
C PRO A 319 -4.62 -18.22 -6.84
N LEU A 320 -5.19 -19.05 -5.95
CA LEU A 320 -5.97 -20.22 -6.33
C LEU A 320 -7.16 -19.87 -7.23
N PHE A 321 -7.81 -18.72 -7.00
CA PHE A 321 -8.98 -18.29 -7.77
C PHE A 321 -8.67 -17.99 -9.24
N TYR A 322 -7.41 -17.65 -9.56
CA TYR A 322 -7.00 -17.26 -10.91
C TYR A 322 -6.47 -18.45 -11.74
N LEU A 323 -5.96 -19.48 -11.07
CA LEU A 323 -5.18 -20.54 -11.69
C LEU A 323 -6.06 -21.69 -12.18
N LYS A 324 -7.08 -22.07 -11.41
CA LYS A 324 -7.95 -23.20 -11.77
C LYS A 324 -9.31 -23.14 -11.07
N ASP A 325 -10.36 -23.36 -11.85
CA ASP A 325 -11.73 -23.52 -11.34
C ASP A 325 -11.94 -24.93 -10.79
N THR A 326 -11.59 -25.12 -9.52
CA THR A 326 -11.79 -26.38 -8.78
C THR A 326 -12.21 -26.06 -7.33
N PRO A 327 -13.41 -25.49 -7.11
CA PRO A 327 -13.78 -24.91 -5.82
C PRO A 327 -13.79 -25.96 -4.71
N SER A 328 -14.29 -27.17 -4.93
CA SER A 328 -14.30 -28.24 -3.92
C SER A 328 -12.91 -28.54 -3.35
N GLN A 329 -11.87 -28.51 -4.18
CA GLN A 329 -10.48 -28.74 -3.80
C GLN A 329 -9.86 -27.49 -3.17
N ASN A 330 -10.00 -26.34 -3.84
CA ASN A 330 -9.43 -25.07 -3.39
C ASN A 330 -10.01 -24.66 -2.02
N ARG A 331 -11.31 -24.89 -1.79
CA ARG A 331 -11.98 -24.55 -0.55
C ARG A 331 -11.53 -25.39 0.63
N HIS A 332 -11.14 -26.65 0.42
CA HIS A 332 -10.52 -27.44 1.48
C HIS A 332 -9.24 -26.76 2.00
N ILE A 333 -8.43 -26.21 1.09
CA ILE A 333 -7.22 -25.47 1.44
C ILE A 333 -7.56 -24.13 2.09
N ILE A 334 -8.46 -23.33 1.48
CA ILE A 334 -8.86 -22.02 2.00
C ILE A 334 -9.41 -22.14 3.43
N ASN A 335 -10.33 -23.08 3.66
CA ASN A 335 -10.91 -23.31 4.99
C ASN A 335 -9.85 -23.80 5.99
N GLY A 336 -8.87 -24.60 5.54
CA GLY A 336 -7.77 -25.09 6.37
C GLY A 336 -6.81 -23.99 6.81
N ILE A 337 -6.45 -23.09 5.89
CA ILE A 337 -5.63 -21.90 6.19
C ILE A 337 -6.41 -20.90 7.05
N GLY A 338 -7.71 -20.68 6.78
CA GLY A 338 -8.56 -19.81 7.59
C GLY A 338 -8.65 -20.25 9.06
N LYS A 339 -8.79 -21.55 9.32
CA LYS A 339 -8.73 -22.11 10.68
C LYS A 339 -7.40 -21.85 11.38
N LEU A 340 -6.29 -22.09 10.67
CA LEU A 340 -4.94 -21.86 11.19
C LEU A 340 -4.70 -20.38 11.50
N TYR A 341 -5.09 -19.49 10.57
CA TYR A 341 -4.99 -18.04 10.72
C TYR A 341 -5.75 -17.55 11.95
N GLN A 342 -7.01 -17.96 12.10
CA GLN A 342 -7.83 -17.52 13.23
C GLN A 342 -7.27 -17.99 14.57
N LYS A 343 -6.81 -19.25 14.65
CA LYS A 343 -6.16 -19.77 15.86
C LYS A 343 -4.99 -18.86 16.29
N HIS A 344 -4.08 -18.57 15.35
CA HIS A 344 -2.91 -17.72 15.58
C HIS A 344 -3.27 -16.28 15.96
N ALA A 345 -4.29 -15.70 15.32
CA ALA A 345 -4.78 -14.38 15.64
C ALA A 345 -5.27 -14.28 17.09
N GLN A 346 -6.05 -15.26 17.54
CA GLN A 346 -6.63 -15.31 18.89
C GLN A 346 -5.59 -15.59 19.97
N GLU A 347 -4.58 -16.42 19.69
CA GLU A 347 -3.47 -16.70 20.62
C GLU A 347 -2.56 -15.47 20.80
N THR A 348 -2.33 -14.70 19.73
CA THR A 348 -1.44 -13.53 19.76
C THR A 348 -2.11 -12.32 20.40
N ILE A 349 -3.38 -12.08 20.09
CA ILE A 349 -4.12 -10.89 20.51
C ILE A 349 -5.12 -11.35 21.57
N CYS A 350 -4.70 -11.30 22.84
CA CYS A 350 -5.52 -11.62 24.02
C CYS A 350 -6.66 -10.61 24.24
N CYS A 351 -7.57 -10.48 23.28
CA CYS A 351 -8.81 -9.71 23.42
C CYS A 351 -9.94 -10.70 23.68
N SER A 352 -10.40 -10.80 24.93
CA SER A 352 -11.64 -11.52 25.24
C SER A 352 -12.83 -10.65 24.84
N VAL A 353 -13.50 -11.01 23.74
CA VAL A 353 -14.76 -10.38 23.35
C VAL A 353 -15.89 -11.10 24.05
N ASN A 354 -16.35 -10.55 25.16
CA ASN A 354 -17.55 -11.02 25.84
C ASN A 354 -18.75 -10.20 25.36
N PHE A 355 -19.55 -10.77 24.47
CA PHE A 355 -20.85 -10.20 24.14
C PHE A 355 -21.78 -10.37 25.33
N VAL A 356 -22.09 -9.27 26.04
CA VAL A 356 -23.16 -9.28 27.04
C VAL A 356 -24.46 -9.10 26.27
N PRO A 357 -25.30 -10.13 26.11
CA PRO A 357 -26.53 -9.96 25.38
C PRO A 357 -27.46 -9.08 26.22
N SER A 358 -27.81 -7.91 25.69
CA SER A 358 -28.94 -7.16 26.23
C SER A 358 -30.17 -8.06 26.10
N LYS A 359 -30.71 -8.53 27.24
CA LYS A 359 -31.94 -9.35 27.29
C LYS A 359 -33.20 -8.60 26.81
N GLN A 360 -33.07 -7.40 26.25
CA GLN A 360 -34.19 -6.66 25.69
C GLN A 360 -34.40 -7.01 24.22
N PHE A 361 -35.30 -7.97 23.98
CA PHE A 361 -35.87 -8.33 22.68
C PHE A 361 -36.76 -7.23 22.06
N LYS A 362 -36.59 -5.96 22.45
CA LYS A 362 -37.38 -4.88 21.86
C LYS A 362 -36.83 -4.57 20.48
N LYS A 363 -37.75 -4.35 19.53
CA LYS A 363 -37.45 -3.84 18.18
C LYS A 363 -36.65 -2.54 18.34
N ARG A 364 -35.33 -2.62 18.18
CA ARG A 364 -34.39 -1.50 18.23
C ARG A 364 -33.79 -1.30 16.84
N THR A 365 -33.34 -0.09 16.56
CA THR A 365 -32.50 0.21 15.40
C THR A 365 -31.26 -0.67 15.42
N LEU A 366 -30.97 -1.36 14.31
CA LEU A 366 -29.85 -2.30 14.20
C LEU A 366 -28.57 -1.55 13.85
N LYS A 367 -27.49 -1.76 14.59
CA LYS A 367 -26.18 -1.15 14.28
C LYS A 367 -25.40 -2.02 13.30
N VAL A 368 -25.21 -1.52 12.08
CA VAL A 368 -24.46 -2.22 11.03
C VAL A 368 -23.14 -1.49 10.79
N GLY A 369 -22.03 -2.18 11.01
CA GLY A 369 -20.69 -1.71 10.70
C GLY A 369 -20.20 -2.27 9.38
N TYR A 370 -19.63 -1.42 8.54
CA TYR A 370 -18.92 -1.81 7.32
C TYR A 370 -17.44 -1.50 7.48
N VAL A 371 -16.57 -2.48 7.25
CA VAL A 371 -15.13 -2.35 7.44
C VAL A 371 -14.40 -2.60 6.12
N ALA A 372 -13.56 -1.64 5.71
CA ALA A 372 -12.79 -1.74 4.47
C ALA A 372 -11.66 -0.69 4.34
N ALA A 373 -10.59 -1.03 3.62
CA ALA A 373 -9.59 -0.13 3.05
C ALA A 373 -10.01 0.40 1.66
N THR A 374 -11.21 0.07 1.19
CA THR A 374 -11.65 0.33 -0.19
C THR A 374 -12.75 1.39 -0.30
N PHE A 375 -13.10 2.10 0.78
CA PHE A 375 -14.02 3.25 0.82
C PHE A 375 -13.44 4.53 0.17
N LYS A 376 -13.08 4.43 -1.12
CA LYS A 376 -12.48 5.47 -1.96
C LYS A 376 -12.80 5.16 -3.43
N ARG A 377 -12.15 5.84 -4.40
CA ARG A 377 -12.18 5.51 -5.84
C ARG A 377 -11.50 4.16 -6.11
N HIS A 378 -12.18 3.10 -5.72
CA HIS A 378 -11.80 1.71 -5.84
C HIS A 378 -13.03 0.90 -6.28
N PRO A 379 -12.89 -0.20 -7.06
CA PRO A 379 -14.01 -1.03 -7.50
C PRO A 379 -15.05 -1.34 -6.42
N VAL A 380 -14.63 -1.85 -5.25
CA VAL A 380 -15.52 -2.16 -4.12
C VAL A 380 -16.24 -0.92 -3.58
N GLY A 381 -15.53 0.21 -3.43
CA GLY A 381 -16.14 1.46 -2.98
C GLY A 381 -17.20 1.98 -3.96
N LEU A 382 -16.92 1.93 -5.26
CA LEU A 382 -17.86 2.36 -6.30
C LEU A 382 -19.10 1.46 -6.40
N LEU A 383 -18.94 0.15 -6.18
CA LEU A 383 -20.03 -0.82 -6.24
C LEU A 383 -20.88 -0.83 -4.97
N SER A 384 -20.30 -0.55 -3.80
CA SER A 384 -21.01 -0.55 -2.51
C SER A 384 -21.74 0.75 -2.19
N ARG A 385 -21.41 1.86 -2.87
CA ARG A 385 -22.00 3.19 -2.58
C ARG A 385 -23.52 3.23 -2.64
N ALA A 386 -24.15 2.44 -3.52
CA ALA A 386 -25.61 2.42 -3.65
C ALA A 386 -26.27 1.91 -2.37
N LEU A 387 -25.71 0.86 -1.75
CA LEU A 387 -26.17 0.35 -0.46
C LEU A 387 -26.11 1.43 0.63
N MET A 388 -24.98 2.15 0.70
CA MET A 388 -24.79 3.21 1.68
C MET A 388 -25.80 4.34 1.49
N ASN A 389 -26.11 4.70 0.25
CA ASN A 389 -27.04 5.79 -0.06
C ASN A 389 -28.50 5.44 0.28
N HIS A 390 -28.92 4.18 0.11
CA HIS A 390 -30.34 3.80 0.19
C HIS A 390 -30.78 3.20 1.53
N HIS A 391 -29.88 3.04 2.50
CA HIS A 391 -30.22 2.50 3.82
C HIS A 391 -31.36 3.25 4.51
N ASN A 392 -32.31 2.51 5.07
CA ASN A 392 -33.38 3.03 5.92
C ASN A 392 -32.83 3.42 7.30
N ARG A 393 -32.62 4.72 7.49
CA ARG A 393 -32.04 5.29 8.72
C ARG A 393 -32.93 5.19 9.96
N ASP A 394 -34.23 4.89 9.78
CA ASP A 394 -35.14 4.66 10.90
C ASP A 394 -34.94 3.26 11.51
N GLU A 395 -34.50 2.29 10.71
CA GLU A 395 -34.31 0.90 11.11
C GLU A 395 -32.84 0.50 11.31
N PHE A 396 -31.92 1.20 10.65
CA PHE A 396 -30.49 0.89 10.68
C PHE A 396 -29.62 2.11 11.01
N GLU A 397 -28.68 1.93 11.93
CA GLU A 397 -27.62 2.89 12.24
C GLU A 397 -26.32 2.39 11.57
N ILE A 398 -25.78 3.18 10.64
CA ILE A 398 -24.66 2.76 9.78
C ILE A 398 -23.34 3.33 10.29
N PHE A 399 -22.38 2.43 10.50
CA PHE A 399 -21.01 2.75 10.89
C PHE A 399 -20.05 2.38 9.75
N ILE A 400 -19.14 3.29 9.42
CA ILE A 400 -18.08 3.05 8.45
C ILE A 400 -16.73 3.04 9.17
N TYR A 401 -16.01 1.94 9.05
CA TYR A 401 -14.66 1.73 9.56
C TYR A 401 -13.68 1.67 8.39
N ALA A 402 -13.12 2.83 8.03
CA ALA A 402 -12.18 2.95 6.93
C ALA A 402 -10.73 2.77 7.40
N PHE A 403 -9.90 2.14 6.56
CA PHE A 403 -8.45 2.09 6.74
C PHE A 403 -7.75 2.79 5.57
N ASN A 404 -7.57 4.11 5.63
CA ASN A 404 -6.82 4.88 4.61
C ASN A 404 -6.42 6.28 5.12
N SER A 405 -5.14 6.64 5.05
CA SER A 405 -4.64 7.98 5.40
C SER A 405 -4.97 9.08 4.37
N MET A 406 -5.51 8.74 3.19
CA MET A 406 -5.95 9.70 2.18
C MET A 406 -7.41 9.46 1.78
N GLU A 407 -8.28 10.37 2.22
CA GLU A 407 -9.71 10.41 1.86
C GLU A 407 -9.88 11.14 0.52
N ASP A 408 -10.68 10.59 -0.42
CA ASP A 408 -10.99 11.24 -1.69
C ASP A 408 -12.46 11.71 -1.76
N TYR A 409 -12.87 12.25 -2.90
CA TYR A 409 -14.24 12.71 -3.12
C TYR A 409 -15.27 11.60 -2.90
N ILE A 410 -14.97 10.35 -3.31
CA ILE A 410 -15.88 9.22 -3.10
C ILE A 410 -16.01 8.92 -1.60
N THR A 411 -14.92 8.97 -0.85
CA THR A 411 -14.93 8.83 0.61
C THR A 411 -15.88 9.85 1.27
N GLN A 412 -15.74 11.13 0.92
CA GLN A 412 -16.58 12.19 1.51
C GLN A 412 -18.05 12.03 1.12
N GLU A 413 -18.33 11.96 -0.19
CA GLU A 413 -19.67 12.01 -0.76
C GLU A 413 -20.49 10.78 -0.34
N TRP A 414 -19.93 9.58 -0.50
CA TRP A 414 -20.72 8.34 -0.46
C TRP A 414 -20.62 7.55 0.84
N PHE A 415 -19.61 7.82 1.67
CA PHE A 415 -19.39 7.06 2.91
C PHE A 415 -19.51 7.94 4.13
N LYS A 416 -18.85 9.10 4.16
CA LYS A 416 -18.89 10.01 5.32
C LYS A 416 -20.24 10.71 5.44
N ASN A 417 -20.73 11.31 4.36
CA ASN A 417 -22.02 12.02 4.37
C ASN A 417 -23.23 11.09 4.46
N ASN A 418 -23.05 9.82 4.09
CA ASN A 418 -24.09 8.79 4.07
C ASN A 418 -23.88 7.72 5.17
N SER A 419 -23.30 8.11 6.31
CA SER A 419 -23.23 7.25 7.49
C SER A 419 -23.61 8.01 8.76
N ASN A 420 -24.04 7.29 9.77
CA ASN A 420 -24.30 7.86 11.09
C ASN A 420 -22.96 8.14 11.80
N ASN A 421 -21.99 7.26 11.60
CA ASN A 421 -20.66 7.36 12.18
C ASN A 421 -19.59 6.94 11.17
N TYR A 422 -18.59 7.79 10.99
CA TYR A 422 -17.41 7.51 10.19
C TYR A 422 -16.17 7.48 11.08
N ARG A 423 -15.40 6.39 11.01
CA ARG A 423 -14.14 6.20 11.73
C ARG A 423 -13.03 5.90 10.72
N ASN A 424 -12.04 6.79 10.63
CA ASN A 424 -10.80 6.48 9.93
C ASN A 424 -9.84 5.86 10.95
N LEU A 425 -9.71 4.54 10.90
CA LEU A 425 -8.95 3.75 11.86
C LEU A 425 -7.46 3.79 11.51
N ASP A 426 -6.62 3.85 12.55
CA ASP A 426 -5.18 3.70 12.39
C ASP A 426 -4.81 2.22 12.10
N ARG A 427 -3.51 1.96 11.86
CA ARG A 427 -3.03 0.58 11.65
C ARG A 427 -2.89 -0.22 12.96
N SER A 428 -3.22 0.34 14.12
CA SER A 428 -3.16 -0.36 15.40
C SER A 428 -4.41 -1.21 15.58
N ILE A 429 -4.20 -2.54 15.53
CA ILE A 429 -5.29 -3.51 15.76
C ILE A 429 -5.96 -3.32 17.12
N PHE A 430 -5.20 -2.97 18.16
CA PHE A 430 -5.73 -2.75 19.51
C PHE A 430 -6.66 -1.53 19.57
N ASN A 431 -6.27 -0.42 18.94
CA ASN A 431 -7.09 0.79 18.89
C ASN A 431 -8.36 0.57 18.05
N SER A 432 -8.19 -0.10 16.91
CA SER A 432 -9.28 -0.47 16.00
C SER A 432 -10.33 -1.36 16.70
N MET A 433 -9.89 -2.43 17.36
CA MET A 433 -10.75 -3.34 18.11
C MET A 433 -11.47 -2.63 19.26
N SER A 434 -10.75 -1.80 20.03
CA SER A 434 -11.36 -1.02 21.12
C SER A 434 -12.45 -0.09 20.61
N THR A 435 -12.25 0.53 19.45
CA THR A 435 -13.23 1.43 18.83
C THR A 435 -14.49 0.67 18.41
N ILE A 436 -14.33 -0.43 17.65
CA ILE A 436 -15.47 -1.23 17.17
C ILE A 436 -16.28 -1.81 18.34
N GLN A 437 -15.61 -2.28 19.40
CA GLN A 437 -16.27 -2.80 20.59
C GLN A 437 -17.06 -1.73 21.34
N LYS A 438 -16.53 -0.51 21.47
CA LYS A 438 -17.22 0.62 22.11
C LYS A 438 -18.47 1.05 21.36
N ASP A 439 -18.47 0.92 20.04
CA ASP A 439 -19.63 1.28 19.22
C ASP A 439 -20.77 0.23 19.35
N GLU A 440 -20.49 -0.95 19.92
CA GLU A 440 -21.45 -2.06 20.17
C GLU A 440 -22.19 -2.50 18.89
N ILE A 441 -21.43 -2.76 17.83
CA ILE A 441 -21.96 -3.17 16.52
C ILE A 441 -22.68 -4.52 16.60
N ASP A 442 -23.89 -4.59 16.02
CA ASP A 442 -24.69 -5.82 15.96
C ASP A 442 -24.23 -6.72 14.79
N ILE A 443 -24.02 -6.13 13.62
CA ILE A 443 -23.58 -6.81 12.42
C ILE A 443 -22.35 -6.10 11.85
N LEU A 444 -21.24 -6.81 11.71
CA LEU A 444 -20.03 -6.30 11.05
C LEU A 444 -19.87 -6.96 9.67
N VAL A 445 -19.72 -6.15 8.64
CA VAL A 445 -19.61 -6.55 7.24
C VAL A 445 -18.23 -6.16 6.72
N ASP A 446 -17.45 -7.16 6.32
CA ASP A 446 -16.14 -6.97 5.66
C ASP A 446 -16.32 -6.91 4.14
N LEU A 447 -15.80 -5.83 3.53
CA LEU A 447 -15.83 -5.63 2.08
C LEU A 447 -14.50 -5.89 1.39
N ASP A 448 -13.41 -6.12 2.12
CA ASP A 448 -12.11 -6.40 1.50
C ASP A 448 -11.86 -7.91 1.36
N THR A 449 -12.28 -8.69 2.37
CA THR A 449 -11.99 -10.11 2.46
C THR A 449 -10.47 -10.36 2.30
N LEU A 450 -10.06 -11.29 1.42
CA LEU A 450 -8.66 -11.68 1.15
C LEU A 450 -7.81 -10.59 0.45
N THR A 451 -8.21 -9.32 0.49
CA THR A 451 -7.49 -8.21 -0.15
C THR A 451 -6.86 -7.22 0.83
N PHE A 452 -7.18 -7.29 2.12
CA PHE A 452 -6.58 -6.45 3.15
C PHE A 452 -6.37 -7.20 4.47
N ASN A 453 -5.14 -7.19 5.01
CA ASN A 453 -4.80 -8.03 6.16
C ASN A 453 -5.44 -7.59 7.48
N LEU A 454 -5.60 -6.28 7.70
CA LEU A 454 -6.14 -5.78 8.97
C LEU A 454 -7.64 -6.09 9.12
N THR A 455 -8.44 -6.05 8.04
CA THR A 455 -9.84 -6.48 8.09
C THR A 455 -9.92 -7.97 8.42
N ASN A 456 -9.12 -8.82 7.76
CA ASN A 456 -9.06 -10.25 8.09
C ASN A 456 -8.74 -10.51 9.57
N LEU A 457 -7.80 -9.76 10.13
CA LEU A 457 -7.42 -9.87 11.54
C LEU A 457 -8.57 -9.44 12.47
N ILE A 458 -9.24 -8.33 12.16
CA ILE A 458 -10.42 -7.86 12.90
C ILE A 458 -11.51 -8.92 12.87
N MET A 459 -11.85 -9.43 11.68
CA MET A 459 -12.90 -10.43 11.53
C MET A 459 -12.55 -11.73 12.27
N ALA A 460 -11.28 -12.18 12.25
CA ALA A 460 -10.83 -13.35 12.99
C ALA A 460 -10.99 -13.23 14.52
N LEU A 461 -10.90 -12.01 15.06
CA LEU A 461 -11.08 -11.71 16.49
C LEU A 461 -12.56 -11.56 16.90
N LYS A 462 -13.48 -11.59 15.94
CA LYS A 462 -14.94 -11.55 16.14
C LYS A 462 -15.39 -10.41 17.08
N PRO A 463 -15.17 -9.11 16.75
CA PRO A 463 -15.64 -7.98 17.56
C PRO A 463 -17.15 -7.75 17.54
N ALA A 464 -17.89 -8.33 16.58
CA ALA A 464 -19.35 -8.24 16.48
C ALA A 464 -19.99 -9.64 16.56
N PRO A 465 -21.20 -9.77 17.12
CA PRO A 465 -21.85 -11.06 17.32
C PRO A 465 -22.23 -11.75 16.01
N VAL A 466 -22.62 -10.97 14.99
CA VAL A 466 -22.85 -11.45 13.62
C VAL A 466 -21.82 -10.80 12.69
N GLN A 467 -21.13 -11.64 11.93
CA GLN A 467 -20.10 -11.22 11.00
C GLN A 467 -20.36 -11.76 9.59
N ILE A 468 -20.16 -10.89 8.60
CA ILE A 468 -20.51 -11.15 7.22
C ILE A 468 -19.33 -10.76 6.33
N THR A 469 -19.08 -11.54 5.28
CA THR A 469 -18.26 -11.09 4.14
C THR A 469 -19.16 -10.75 2.97
N TRP A 470 -18.92 -9.57 2.40
CA TRP A 470 -19.56 -9.14 1.16
C TRP A 470 -18.69 -8.13 0.42
N LEU A 471 -18.28 -8.60 -0.76
CA LEU A 471 -18.01 -7.91 -2.02
C LEU A 471 -16.56 -7.99 -2.52
N GLY A 472 -15.55 -7.91 -1.64
CA GLY A 472 -14.16 -7.80 -2.05
C GLY A 472 -13.64 -8.97 -2.87
N LEU A 473 -13.72 -10.17 -2.30
CA LEU A 473 -13.35 -11.42 -2.96
C LEU A 473 -14.35 -12.53 -2.62
N ASP A 474 -13.98 -13.78 -2.92
CA ASP A 474 -14.73 -14.95 -2.44
C ASP A 474 -14.58 -15.10 -0.92
N ALA A 475 -15.41 -15.91 -0.27
CA ALA A 475 -15.37 -16.17 1.16
C ALA A 475 -13.95 -16.61 1.61
N CYS A 476 -13.52 -16.26 2.83
CA CYS A 476 -12.12 -16.41 3.23
C CYS A 476 -11.83 -17.68 4.05
N GLY A 477 -12.87 -18.42 4.47
CA GLY A 477 -12.72 -19.64 5.25
C GLY A 477 -12.49 -19.42 6.75
N LEU A 478 -12.66 -18.19 7.25
CA LEU A 478 -12.49 -17.86 8.67
C LEU A 478 -13.68 -18.38 9.50
N PRO A 479 -13.47 -19.25 10.51
CA PRO A 479 -14.55 -19.72 11.39
C PRO A 479 -15.35 -18.63 12.11
N ALA A 480 -14.77 -17.45 12.32
CA ALA A 480 -15.42 -16.31 12.97
C ALA A 480 -16.47 -15.61 12.10
N ILE A 481 -16.46 -15.83 10.78
CA ILE A 481 -17.40 -15.24 9.84
C ILE A 481 -18.62 -16.15 9.73
N ASP A 482 -19.80 -15.61 10.05
CA ASP A 482 -21.02 -16.39 10.14
C ASP A 482 -21.66 -16.58 8.75
N TYR A 483 -21.64 -15.53 7.91
CA TYR A 483 -22.32 -15.53 6.62
C TYR A 483 -21.44 -15.01 5.47
N PHE A 484 -21.63 -15.60 4.29
CA PHE A 484 -21.13 -15.07 3.02
C PHE A 484 -22.33 -14.69 2.15
N ILE A 485 -22.39 -13.43 1.69
CA ILE A 485 -23.49 -12.96 0.83
C ILE A 485 -23.26 -13.41 -0.61
N ALA A 486 -24.26 -14.09 -1.17
CA ALA A 486 -24.31 -14.51 -2.57
C ALA A 486 -25.75 -14.40 -3.10
N ASP A 487 -25.99 -14.89 -4.31
CA ASP A 487 -27.33 -15.12 -4.86
C ASP A 487 -27.44 -16.57 -5.38
N ASN A 488 -28.57 -16.90 -6.01
CA ASN A 488 -28.83 -18.25 -6.51
C ASN A 488 -28.03 -18.59 -7.78
N ASP A 489 -27.49 -17.59 -8.49
CA ASP A 489 -26.86 -17.77 -9.79
C ASP A 489 -25.32 -17.75 -9.71
N VAL A 490 -24.75 -16.90 -8.84
CA VAL A 490 -23.31 -16.70 -8.66
C VAL A 490 -22.60 -17.86 -7.96
N LEU A 491 -23.36 -18.71 -7.26
CA LEU A 491 -22.88 -19.96 -6.67
C LEU A 491 -23.83 -21.11 -7.02
N PRO A 492 -23.32 -22.30 -7.41
CA PRO A 492 -24.13 -23.50 -7.59
C PRO A 492 -24.91 -23.88 -6.32
N ASP A 493 -26.03 -24.58 -6.44
CA ASP A 493 -26.89 -24.96 -5.30
C ASP A 493 -26.16 -25.76 -4.22
N ASP A 494 -25.27 -26.66 -4.64
CA ASP A 494 -24.45 -27.53 -3.80
C ASP A 494 -23.22 -26.83 -3.20
N ALA A 495 -23.00 -25.54 -3.47
CA ALA A 495 -21.83 -24.81 -2.98
C ALA A 495 -21.67 -24.93 -1.46
N GLN A 496 -22.76 -24.95 -0.70
CA GLN A 496 -22.71 -25.04 0.77
C GLN A 496 -21.92 -26.26 1.28
N GLU A 497 -21.73 -27.31 0.48
CA GLU A 497 -20.94 -28.50 0.85
C GLU A 497 -19.45 -28.19 1.10
N TYR A 498 -18.92 -27.12 0.50
CA TYR A 498 -17.50 -26.77 0.58
C TYR A 498 -17.21 -25.36 1.12
N TYR A 499 -18.23 -24.54 1.34
CA TYR A 499 -18.10 -23.28 2.10
C TYR A 499 -18.27 -23.53 3.61
N SER A 500 -17.35 -22.97 4.41
CA SER A 500 -17.45 -23.01 5.87
C SER A 500 -18.44 -21.99 6.42
N GLU A 501 -18.49 -20.81 5.79
CA GLU A 501 -19.46 -19.77 6.07
C GLU A 501 -20.84 -20.24 5.60
N LYS A 502 -21.90 -19.82 6.30
CA LYS A 502 -23.26 -20.06 5.81
C LYS A 502 -23.52 -19.13 4.62
N ILE A 503 -23.77 -19.71 3.45
CA ILE A 503 -24.10 -18.93 2.26
C ILE A 503 -25.49 -18.32 2.46
N TRP A 504 -25.55 -16.99 2.46
CA TRP A 504 -26.79 -16.26 2.47
C TRP A 504 -27.14 -15.83 1.05
N ARG A 505 -28.11 -16.51 0.46
CA ARG A 505 -28.58 -16.20 -0.90
C ARG A 505 -29.64 -15.11 -0.86
N LEU A 506 -29.31 -13.96 -1.44
CA LEU A 506 -30.30 -12.93 -1.74
C LEU A 506 -31.27 -13.45 -2.83
N PRO A 507 -32.54 -13.00 -2.82
CA PRO A 507 -33.55 -13.54 -3.70
C PRO A 507 -33.33 -13.22 -5.18
N ASN A 508 -32.70 -12.08 -5.49
CA ASN A 508 -32.48 -11.63 -6.87
C ASN A 508 -31.00 -11.59 -7.26
N ILE A 509 -30.19 -10.70 -6.66
CA ILE A 509 -28.78 -10.54 -7.03
C ILE A 509 -27.94 -10.15 -5.82
N TYR A 510 -26.70 -10.64 -5.76
CA TYR A 510 -25.77 -10.38 -4.65
C TYR A 510 -25.20 -8.94 -4.65
N LEU A 511 -25.40 -8.20 -5.75
CA LEU A 511 -24.89 -6.85 -5.98
C LEU A 511 -25.88 -6.05 -6.86
N GLY A 512 -26.43 -4.96 -6.32
CA GLY A 512 -27.21 -3.99 -7.09
C GLY A 512 -26.58 -2.60 -7.05
N VAL A 513 -26.59 -1.89 -8.18
CA VAL A 513 -25.98 -0.56 -8.36
C VAL A 513 -26.93 0.40 -9.07
N ASP A 514 -26.72 1.71 -8.94
CA ASP A 514 -27.53 2.74 -9.63
C ASP A 514 -26.96 3.15 -11.01
N GLY A 515 -25.86 2.54 -11.42
CA GLY A 515 -25.15 2.82 -12.67
C GLY A 515 -23.77 3.45 -12.48
N PHE A 516 -23.21 3.93 -13.59
CA PHE A 516 -21.83 4.39 -13.69
C PHE A 516 -21.69 5.71 -14.44
N GLU A 517 -20.78 6.56 -13.95
CA GLU A 517 -20.36 7.80 -14.57
C GLU A 517 -19.49 7.52 -15.79
N VAL A 518 -19.73 8.24 -16.89
CA VAL A 518 -19.02 8.11 -18.16
C VAL A 518 -18.47 9.47 -18.56
N GLY A 519 -17.16 9.53 -18.83
CA GLY A 519 -16.47 10.76 -19.22
C GLY A 519 -16.50 11.01 -20.73
N LEU A 520 -15.46 11.69 -21.22
CA LEU A 520 -15.23 11.90 -22.65
C LEU A 520 -14.24 10.85 -23.18
N PRO A 521 -14.45 10.30 -24.39
CA PRO A 521 -13.49 9.37 -24.97
C PRO A 521 -12.19 10.10 -25.34
N SER A 522 -11.06 9.43 -25.15
CA SER A 522 -9.72 9.92 -25.53
C SER A 522 -9.17 9.28 -26.81
N ILE A 523 -9.78 8.18 -27.25
CA ILE A 523 -9.34 7.41 -28.42
C ILE A 523 -10.52 7.01 -29.30
N SER A 524 -10.24 6.70 -30.57
CA SER A 524 -11.23 6.22 -31.54
C SER A 524 -10.69 5.01 -32.33
N ARG A 525 -11.56 4.32 -33.09
CA ARG A 525 -11.15 3.25 -34.02
C ARG A 525 -10.12 3.73 -35.04
N GLN A 526 -10.23 4.99 -35.48
CA GLN A 526 -9.32 5.57 -36.47
C GLN A 526 -7.91 5.76 -35.89
N ASP A 527 -7.80 6.22 -34.65
CA ASP A 527 -6.50 6.39 -33.98
C ASP A 527 -5.77 5.05 -33.79
N LEU A 528 -6.53 3.95 -33.72
CA LEU A 528 -6.02 2.58 -33.60
C LEU A 528 -5.82 1.87 -34.94
N GLU A 529 -6.05 2.57 -36.07
CA GLU A 529 -5.98 2.05 -37.43
C GLU A 529 -6.93 0.86 -37.68
N ILE A 530 -8.10 0.89 -37.05
CA ILE A 530 -9.14 -0.14 -37.19
C ILE A 530 -10.17 0.29 -38.25
N PRO A 531 -10.43 -0.52 -39.28
CA PRO A 531 -11.50 -0.26 -40.26
C PRO A 531 -12.87 -0.10 -39.60
N ARG A 532 -13.70 0.80 -40.15
CA ARG A 532 -15.02 1.12 -39.56
C ARG A 532 -15.99 -0.06 -39.58
N ASP A 533 -15.86 -0.95 -40.55
CA ASP A 533 -16.69 -2.13 -40.76
C ASP A 533 -16.15 -3.39 -40.05
N ALA A 534 -15.00 -3.29 -39.38
CA ALA A 534 -14.44 -4.39 -38.60
C ALA A 534 -15.16 -4.54 -37.26
N VAL A 535 -15.31 -5.78 -36.81
CA VAL A 535 -15.80 -6.09 -35.46
C VAL A 535 -14.68 -5.93 -34.45
N VAL A 536 -14.95 -5.24 -33.36
CA VAL A 536 -13.99 -5.01 -32.28
C VAL A 536 -14.37 -5.80 -31.05
N TYR A 537 -13.62 -6.85 -30.78
CA TYR A 537 -13.68 -7.58 -29.51
C TYR A 537 -12.83 -6.87 -28.46
N MET A 538 -13.20 -7.00 -27.18
CA MET A 538 -12.42 -6.45 -26.07
C MET A 538 -12.25 -7.48 -24.94
N SER A 539 -11.07 -7.49 -24.32
CA SER A 539 -10.86 -8.04 -22.98
C SER A 539 -10.48 -6.91 -22.03
N LEU A 540 -11.33 -6.74 -21.00
CA LEU A 540 -11.29 -5.58 -20.11
C LEU A 540 -10.45 -5.78 -18.85
N GLN A 541 -10.12 -7.03 -18.56
CA GLN A 541 -9.52 -7.46 -17.30
C GLN A 541 -8.00 -7.28 -17.31
N THR A 542 -7.41 -7.11 -16.13
CA THR A 542 -5.96 -6.91 -15.93
C THR A 542 -5.21 -8.24 -15.72
N GLY A 543 -3.88 -8.17 -15.67
CA GLY A 543 -2.92 -9.28 -15.75
C GLY A 543 -3.33 -10.61 -15.09
N LEU A 544 -3.73 -10.56 -13.81
CA LEU A 544 -4.10 -11.72 -12.99
C LEU A 544 -5.22 -12.58 -13.59
N LYS A 545 -6.04 -12.05 -14.50
CA LYS A 545 -7.21 -12.74 -15.06
C LYS A 545 -6.98 -13.25 -16.50
N ARG A 546 -5.80 -13.01 -17.07
CA ARG A 546 -5.50 -13.29 -18.49
C ARG A 546 -4.94 -14.70 -18.71
N HIS A 547 -5.65 -15.72 -18.25
CA HIS A 547 -5.19 -17.11 -18.35
C HIS A 547 -4.92 -17.50 -19.81
N PRO A 548 -3.76 -18.11 -20.15
CA PRO A 548 -3.39 -18.42 -21.54
C PRO A 548 -4.41 -19.27 -22.29
N ASP A 549 -5.04 -20.23 -21.61
CA ASP A 549 -6.06 -21.08 -22.23
C ASP A 549 -7.29 -20.28 -22.65
N CYS A 550 -7.72 -19.29 -21.87
CA CYS A 550 -8.81 -18.39 -22.25
C CYS A 550 -8.42 -17.50 -23.43
N ILE A 551 -7.17 -16.98 -23.45
CA ILE A 551 -6.65 -16.22 -24.60
C ILE A 551 -6.68 -17.08 -25.88
N ARG A 552 -6.35 -18.37 -25.80
CA ARG A 552 -6.46 -19.28 -26.96
C ARG A 552 -7.88 -19.38 -27.48
N LEU A 553 -8.88 -19.51 -26.60
CA LEU A 553 -10.29 -19.49 -27.01
C LEU A 553 -10.65 -18.18 -27.74
N GLN A 554 -10.20 -17.04 -27.20
CA GLN A 554 -10.42 -15.74 -27.81
C GLN A 554 -9.75 -15.61 -29.19
N MET A 555 -8.54 -16.16 -29.36
CA MET A 555 -7.87 -16.16 -30.65
C MET A 555 -8.54 -17.11 -31.66
N LYS A 556 -9.10 -18.24 -31.21
CA LYS A 556 -9.92 -19.13 -32.05
C LYS A 556 -11.21 -18.48 -32.55
N ILE A 557 -11.77 -17.54 -31.80
CA ILE A 557 -12.87 -16.68 -32.28
C ILE A 557 -12.35 -15.75 -33.38
N LEU A 558 -11.24 -15.06 -33.14
CA LEU A 558 -10.65 -14.13 -34.11
C LEU A 558 -10.21 -14.79 -35.42
N SER A 559 -9.73 -16.03 -35.39
CA SER A 559 -9.32 -16.76 -36.59
C SER A 559 -10.52 -17.10 -37.49
N GLN A 560 -11.71 -17.21 -36.92
CA GLN A 560 -12.96 -17.51 -37.65
C GLN A 560 -13.75 -16.25 -38.05
N VAL A 561 -13.41 -15.08 -37.50
CA VAL A 561 -14.02 -13.79 -37.84
C VAL A 561 -12.98 -12.88 -38.49
N ALA A 562 -12.82 -13.01 -39.81
CA ALA A 562 -11.69 -12.43 -40.56
C ALA A 562 -11.53 -10.90 -40.40
N ASN A 563 -12.63 -10.13 -40.50
CA ASN A 563 -12.62 -8.68 -40.33
C ASN A 563 -12.88 -8.28 -38.86
N SER A 564 -11.99 -8.70 -37.95
CA SER A 564 -12.11 -8.33 -36.55
C SER A 564 -10.78 -8.00 -35.87
N TYR A 565 -10.85 -7.17 -34.84
CA TYR A 565 -9.72 -6.74 -34.01
C TYR A 565 -10.00 -7.08 -32.55
N PHE A 566 -8.94 -7.24 -31.77
CA PHE A 566 -9.02 -7.54 -30.35
C PHE A 566 -8.29 -6.48 -29.53
N LEU A 567 -9.04 -5.75 -28.71
CA LEU A 567 -8.49 -4.74 -27.82
C LEU A 567 -8.26 -5.34 -26.44
N VAL A 568 -7.07 -5.13 -25.92
CA VAL A 568 -6.68 -5.54 -24.57
C VAL A 568 -6.54 -4.28 -23.72
N SER A 569 -7.19 -4.25 -22.56
CA SER A 569 -7.07 -3.09 -21.66
C SER A 569 -5.62 -2.87 -21.21
N GLY A 570 -5.23 -1.59 -21.07
CA GLY A 570 -3.91 -1.18 -20.62
C GLY A 570 -3.61 -1.56 -19.17
N SER A 571 -2.35 -1.42 -18.79
CA SER A 571 -1.86 -1.61 -17.42
C SER A 571 -1.33 -0.29 -16.88
N ASN A 572 -1.63 0.04 -15.61
CA ASN A 572 -1.00 1.16 -14.91
C ASN A 572 0.41 0.82 -14.38
N ARG A 573 0.92 -0.39 -14.63
CA ARG A 573 2.21 -0.88 -14.13
C ARG A 573 3.40 -0.62 -15.06
N GLY A 574 3.29 0.44 -15.87
CA GLY A 574 4.35 0.89 -16.78
C GLY A 574 4.54 0.05 -18.05
N GLU A 575 5.48 0.50 -18.87
CA GLU A 575 5.72 -0.02 -20.22
C GLU A 575 6.23 -1.47 -20.24
N ALA A 576 7.04 -1.86 -19.23
CA ALA A 576 7.54 -3.23 -19.13
C ALA A 576 6.41 -4.26 -19.02
N THR A 577 5.39 -3.99 -18.18
CA THR A 577 4.22 -4.88 -18.07
C THR A 577 3.38 -4.86 -19.34
N ARG A 578 3.22 -3.70 -19.99
CA ARG A 578 2.53 -3.60 -21.27
C ARG A 578 3.17 -4.53 -22.31
N LYS A 579 4.50 -4.48 -22.44
CA LYS A 579 5.25 -5.33 -23.37
C LYS A 579 5.07 -6.82 -23.10
N ILE A 580 5.11 -7.25 -21.82
CA ILE A 580 4.86 -8.66 -21.46
C ILE A 580 3.47 -9.12 -21.91
N VAL A 581 2.46 -8.26 -21.77
CA VAL A 581 1.10 -8.53 -22.24
C VAL A 581 1.06 -8.62 -23.77
N GLU A 582 1.68 -7.67 -24.47
CA GLU A 582 1.75 -7.66 -25.94
C GLU A 582 2.40 -8.95 -26.46
N ASP A 583 3.51 -9.37 -25.85
CA ASP A 583 4.23 -10.60 -26.19
C ASP A 583 3.37 -11.84 -25.91
N LEU A 584 2.64 -11.89 -24.79
CA LEU A 584 1.74 -13.00 -24.45
C LEU A 584 0.64 -13.18 -25.49
N PHE A 585 -0.08 -12.10 -25.83
CA PHE A 585 -1.15 -12.15 -26.83
C PHE A 585 -0.61 -12.42 -28.23
N SER A 586 0.50 -11.78 -28.62
CA SER A 586 1.10 -11.97 -29.95
C SER A 586 1.56 -13.40 -30.17
N ARG A 587 2.20 -14.01 -29.15
CA ARG A 587 2.63 -15.41 -29.22
C ARG A 587 1.43 -16.35 -29.40
N ILE A 588 0.40 -16.21 -28.56
CA ILE A 588 -0.80 -17.07 -28.64
C ILE A 588 -1.56 -16.84 -29.95
N ALA A 589 -1.63 -15.60 -30.44
CA ALA A 589 -2.23 -15.31 -31.75
C ALA A 589 -1.51 -16.03 -32.88
N LEU A 590 -0.18 -16.03 -32.90
CA LEU A 590 0.60 -16.77 -33.89
C LEU A 590 0.36 -18.29 -33.79
N GLU A 591 0.30 -18.84 -32.56
CA GLU A 591 -0.04 -20.26 -32.32
C GLU A 591 -1.40 -20.65 -32.93
N GLU A 592 -2.39 -19.75 -32.87
CA GLU A 592 -3.76 -19.96 -33.38
C GLU A 592 -3.98 -19.41 -34.81
N GLY A 593 -2.92 -18.98 -35.50
CA GLY A 593 -2.98 -18.51 -36.89
C GLY A 593 -3.60 -17.12 -37.09
N VAL A 594 -3.63 -16.28 -36.05
CA VAL A 594 -4.11 -14.90 -36.08
C VAL A 594 -2.95 -13.93 -36.24
N ASN A 595 -3.07 -12.96 -37.15
CA ASN A 595 -2.08 -11.90 -37.32
C ASN A 595 -2.01 -11.01 -36.06
N PRO A 596 -0.87 -10.89 -35.36
CA PRO A 596 -0.74 -10.06 -34.15
C PRO A 596 -1.10 -8.58 -34.34
N GLN A 597 -1.03 -8.05 -35.57
CA GLN A 597 -1.44 -6.66 -35.87
C GLN A 597 -2.94 -6.40 -35.63
N ARG A 598 -3.75 -7.47 -35.53
CA ARG A 598 -5.18 -7.39 -35.17
C ARG A 598 -5.39 -7.21 -33.66
N ILE A 599 -4.35 -7.37 -32.85
CA ILE A 599 -4.40 -7.19 -31.40
C ILE A 599 -3.81 -5.82 -31.07
N LYS A 600 -4.54 -5.02 -30.29
CA LYS A 600 -4.08 -3.70 -29.84
C LYS A 600 -4.18 -3.61 -28.33
N VAL A 601 -3.07 -3.31 -27.65
CA VAL A 601 -3.07 -3.02 -26.21
C VAL A 601 -3.27 -1.53 -26.01
N LEU A 602 -4.36 -1.18 -25.31
CA LEU A 602 -4.76 0.20 -25.06
C LEU A 602 -3.87 0.85 -23.99
N PRO A 603 -3.73 2.19 -23.98
CA PRO A 603 -3.11 2.90 -22.87
C PRO A 603 -3.96 2.78 -21.59
N PHE A 604 -3.34 3.02 -20.44
CA PHE A 604 -4.07 3.21 -19.19
C PHE A 604 -4.67 4.62 -19.15
N GLU A 605 -5.93 4.73 -18.72
CA GLU A 605 -6.70 5.96 -18.72
C GLU A 605 -7.39 6.16 -17.36
N ALA A 606 -7.76 7.40 -17.05
CA ALA A 606 -8.63 7.70 -15.92
C ALA A 606 -9.98 6.97 -16.07
N LEU A 607 -10.58 6.53 -14.96
CA LEU A 607 -11.74 5.61 -14.97
C LEU A 607 -12.90 6.06 -15.89
N ASP A 608 -13.26 7.34 -15.86
CA ASP A 608 -14.43 7.84 -16.58
C ASP A 608 -14.15 7.92 -18.09
N THR A 609 -12.92 8.29 -18.45
CA THR A 609 -12.39 8.25 -19.83
C THR A 609 -12.28 6.82 -20.33
N TYR A 610 -11.79 5.90 -19.49
CA TYR A 610 -11.76 4.46 -19.78
C TYR A 610 -13.14 3.94 -20.15
N ARG A 611 -14.17 4.25 -19.35
CA ARG A 611 -15.57 3.87 -19.66
C ARG A 611 -16.03 4.45 -20.99
N ALA A 612 -15.73 5.71 -21.27
CA ALA A 612 -16.11 6.34 -22.54
C ALA A 612 -15.47 5.62 -23.74
N ASN A 613 -14.20 5.19 -23.61
CA ASN A 613 -13.46 4.45 -24.63
C ASN A 613 -14.01 3.05 -24.91
N LEU A 614 -14.76 2.44 -23.97
CA LEU A 614 -15.38 1.13 -24.21
C LEU A 614 -16.36 1.13 -25.40
N ASN A 615 -16.94 2.29 -25.75
CA ASN A 615 -17.85 2.41 -26.91
C ASN A 615 -17.16 2.14 -28.26
N ILE A 616 -15.83 1.99 -28.29
CA ILE A 616 -15.09 1.55 -29.47
C ILE A 616 -15.36 0.07 -29.75
N GLY A 617 -15.64 -0.73 -28.73
CA GLY A 617 -15.88 -2.17 -28.87
C GLY A 617 -17.31 -2.54 -29.24
N ASP A 618 -17.44 -3.67 -29.92
CA ASP A 618 -18.71 -4.28 -30.30
C ASP A 618 -19.11 -5.43 -29.37
N VAL A 619 -18.13 -6.16 -28.83
CA VAL A 619 -18.35 -7.36 -28.00
C VAL A 619 -17.24 -7.46 -26.95
N VAL A 620 -17.60 -7.77 -25.70
CA VAL A 620 -16.63 -8.13 -24.66
C VAL A 620 -16.51 -9.65 -24.58
N LEU A 621 -15.28 -10.14 -24.62
CA LEU A 621 -14.94 -11.53 -24.36
C LEU A 621 -14.37 -11.61 -22.94
N ASP A 622 -15.19 -12.10 -22.01
CA ASP A 622 -14.84 -12.20 -20.59
C ASP A 622 -13.75 -13.25 -20.35
N THR A 623 -13.08 -13.17 -19.21
CA THR A 623 -11.98 -14.07 -18.84
C THR A 623 -12.43 -15.25 -17.99
N TYR A 624 -11.70 -16.37 -18.06
CA TYR A 624 -11.92 -17.59 -17.30
C TYR A 624 -10.57 -18.18 -16.86
N PRO A 625 -10.41 -18.75 -15.65
CA PRO A 625 -11.42 -19.12 -14.64
C PRO A 625 -11.90 -17.97 -13.74
N PHE A 626 -11.44 -16.74 -13.98
CA PHE A 626 -11.82 -15.57 -13.19
C PHE A 626 -12.43 -14.51 -14.11
N ASN A 627 -13.74 -14.28 -14.02
CA ASN A 627 -14.49 -13.30 -14.79
C ASN A 627 -14.21 -11.84 -14.34
N GLY A 628 -14.62 -10.88 -15.17
CA GLY A 628 -14.79 -9.51 -14.72
C GLY A 628 -15.95 -9.37 -13.74
N ALA A 629 -15.83 -8.37 -12.85
CA ALA A 629 -16.95 -7.90 -12.03
C ALA A 629 -17.27 -6.46 -12.44
N THR A 630 -16.57 -5.48 -11.87
CA THR A 630 -16.76 -4.05 -12.19
C THR A 630 -16.59 -3.73 -13.67
N THR A 631 -15.53 -4.23 -14.31
CA THR A 631 -15.29 -4.01 -15.75
C THR A 631 -16.38 -4.63 -16.63
N THR A 632 -16.94 -5.77 -16.21
CA THR A 632 -18.07 -6.41 -16.89
C THR A 632 -19.32 -5.54 -16.74
N LEU A 633 -19.61 -5.05 -15.53
CA LEU A 633 -20.72 -4.14 -15.27
C LEU A 633 -20.58 -2.82 -16.06
N ASP A 634 -19.36 -2.28 -16.21
CA ASP A 634 -19.10 -1.10 -17.05
C ASP A 634 -19.54 -1.36 -18.50
N ALA A 635 -19.17 -2.51 -19.08
CA ALA A 635 -19.55 -2.88 -20.44
C ALA A 635 -21.06 -3.10 -20.61
N LEU A 636 -21.68 -3.82 -19.67
CA LEU A 636 -23.13 -4.08 -19.68
C LEU A 636 -23.92 -2.78 -19.52
N TRP A 637 -23.45 -1.85 -18.69
CA TRP A 637 -24.04 -0.52 -18.55
C TRP A 637 -23.93 0.31 -19.84
N LEU A 638 -22.88 0.11 -20.63
CA LEU A 638 -22.74 0.73 -21.96
C LEU A 638 -23.50 -0.02 -23.07
N ASN A 639 -24.24 -1.06 -22.70
CA ASN A 639 -25.04 -1.90 -23.61
C ASN A 639 -24.20 -2.67 -24.63
N ILE A 640 -22.99 -3.07 -24.23
CA ILE A 640 -22.07 -3.86 -25.06
C ILE A 640 -22.33 -5.36 -24.78
N PRO A 641 -22.65 -6.17 -25.81
CA PRO A 641 -22.78 -7.62 -25.67
C PRO A 641 -21.55 -8.27 -25.01
N LEU A 642 -21.80 -9.29 -24.19
CA LEU A 642 -20.79 -10.02 -23.42
C LEU A 642 -20.85 -11.50 -23.77
N VAL A 643 -19.69 -12.13 -23.99
CA VAL A 643 -19.53 -13.58 -23.95
C VAL A 643 -18.81 -13.96 -22.66
N THR A 644 -19.39 -14.84 -21.86
CA THR A 644 -18.83 -15.29 -20.59
C THR A 644 -18.83 -16.81 -20.48
N ARG A 645 -17.74 -17.35 -19.94
CA ARG A 645 -17.55 -18.78 -19.69
C ARG A 645 -17.95 -19.07 -18.23
N THR A 646 -19.03 -19.80 -18.07
CA THR A 646 -19.62 -20.16 -16.77
C THR A 646 -18.92 -21.38 -16.17
N GLY A 647 -18.35 -21.19 -14.98
CA GLY A 647 -17.70 -22.23 -14.20
C GLY A 647 -18.45 -22.60 -12.92
N GLU A 648 -17.72 -23.12 -11.93
CA GLU A 648 -18.24 -23.58 -10.64
C GLU A 648 -17.98 -22.57 -9.51
N GLN A 649 -16.78 -21.98 -9.43
CA GLN A 649 -16.42 -21.04 -8.37
C GLN A 649 -17.11 -19.67 -8.52
N PHE A 650 -17.21 -18.92 -7.42
CA PHE A 650 -17.83 -17.59 -7.37
C PHE A 650 -17.35 -16.66 -8.49
N HIS A 651 -16.04 -16.56 -8.68
CA HIS A 651 -15.45 -15.67 -9.70
C HIS A 651 -15.57 -16.19 -11.14
N ALA A 652 -15.94 -17.46 -11.35
CA ALA A 652 -16.21 -18.01 -12.68
C ALA A 652 -17.68 -17.90 -13.10
N ARG A 653 -18.51 -17.24 -12.27
CA ARG A 653 -19.97 -17.13 -12.48
C ARG A 653 -20.47 -15.69 -12.43
N GLN A 654 -19.57 -14.71 -12.38
CA GLN A 654 -19.95 -13.29 -12.33
C GLN A 654 -20.68 -12.84 -13.59
N GLY A 655 -20.12 -13.15 -14.76
CA GLY A 655 -20.79 -12.84 -16.02
C GLY A 655 -22.16 -13.53 -16.14
N TYR A 656 -22.25 -14.78 -15.65
CA TYR A 656 -23.49 -15.56 -15.64
C TYR A 656 -24.58 -14.89 -14.80
N THR A 657 -24.33 -14.60 -13.52
CA THR A 657 -25.35 -13.99 -12.64
C THR A 657 -25.82 -12.64 -13.19
N PHE A 658 -24.91 -11.82 -13.71
CA PHE A 658 -25.28 -10.53 -14.29
C PHE A 658 -26.18 -10.69 -15.52
N LEU A 659 -25.80 -11.53 -16.49
CA LEU A 659 -26.62 -11.73 -17.70
C LEU A 659 -28.00 -12.34 -17.37
N LYS A 660 -28.06 -13.30 -16.46
CA LYS A 660 -29.33 -13.89 -16.01
C LYS A 660 -30.24 -12.85 -15.37
N ASN A 661 -29.72 -12.01 -14.48
CA ASN A 661 -30.51 -10.96 -13.83
C ASN A 661 -30.97 -9.86 -14.80
N LEU A 662 -30.25 -9.67 -15.91
CA LEU A 662 -30.62 -8.78 -17.01
C LEU A 662 -31.63 -9.39 -17.98
N GLY A 663 -31.97 -10.68 -17.83
CA GLY A 663 -32.85 -11.41 -18.74
C GLY A 663 -32.22 -11.72 -20.09
N ILE A 664 -30.89 -11.92 -20.12
CA ILE A 664 -30.11 -12.18 -21.32
C ILE A 664 -29.50 -13.58 -21.21
N GLU A 665 -29.79 -14.43 -22.18
CA GLU A 665 -29.21 -15.79 -22.27
C GLU A 665 -28.11 -15.85 -23.34
N GLU A 666 -28.14 -14.93 -24.30
CA GLU A 666 -27.14 -14.85 -25.35
C GLU A 666 -25.76 -14.48 -24.79
N GLY A 667 -24.74 -15.26 -25.16
CA GLY A 667 -23.36 -15.08 -24.69
C GLY A 667 -23.00 -15.88 -23.44
N ILE A 668 -23.94 -16.61 -22.82
CA ILE A 668 -23.65 -17.52 -21.71
C ILE A 668 -23.15 -18.86 -22.27
N ALA A 669 -21.93 -19.24 -21.90
CA ALA A 669 -21.30 -20.50 -22.34
C ALA A 669 -20.96 -21.44 -21.17
N TRP A 670 -21.39 -22.69 -21.25
CA TRP A 670 -21.13 -23.78 -20.29
C TRP A 670 -19.99 -24.71 -20.73
N THR A 671 -19.52 -24.57 -21.97
CA THR A 671 -18.31 -25.23 -22.49
C THR A 671 -17.40 -24.24 -23.20
N ASP A 672 -16.15 -24.64 -23.42
CA ASP A 672 -15.18 -23.82 -24.18
C ASP A 672 -15.64 -23.69 -25.64
N GLU A 673 -16.28 -24.73 -26.17
CA GLU A 673 -16.89 -24.76 -27.50
C GLU A 673 -18.04 -23.76 -27.61
N GLU A 674 -18.94 -23.71 -26.62
CA GLU A 674 -20.04 -22.73 -26.58
C GLU A 674 -19.51 -21.30 -26.48
N TYR A 675 -18.40 -21.07 -25.76
CA TYR A 675 -17.77 -19.76 -25.65
C TYR A 675 -17.27 -19.29 -27.02
N ILE A 676 -16.60 -20.18 -27.76
CA ILE A 676 -16.15 -19.91 -29.13
C ILE A 676 -17.35 -19.66 -30.06
N GLU A 677 -18.39 -20.50 -29.98
CA GLU A 677 -19.60 -20.36 -30.80
C GLU A 677 -20.27 -18.99 -30.59
N TRP A 678 -20.50 -18.60 -29.33
CA TRP A 678 -21.08 -17.30 -29.01
C TRP A 678 -20.21 -16.14 -29.50
N GLY A 679 -18.89 -16.24 -29.32
CA GLY A 679 -17.94 -15.29 -29.87
C GLY A 679 -18.12 -15.10 -31.38
N ILE A 680 -18.13 -16.19 -32.14
CA ILE A 680 -18.28 -16.15 -33.60
C ILE A 680 -19.64 -15.61 -34.02
N ARG A 681 -20.72 -16.04 -33.35
CA ARG A 681 -22.08 -15.57 -33.63
C ARG A 681 -22.18 -14.07 -33.42
N PHE A 682 -21.70 -13.54 -32.30
CA PHE A 682 -21.62 -12.10 -32.11
C PHE A 682 -20.65 -11.43 -33.08
N GLY A 683 -19.63 -12.10 -33.60
CA GLY A 683 -18.76 -11.56 -34.63
C GLY A 683 -19.35 -11.45 -36.03
N THR A 684 -20.33 -12.30 -36.35
CA THR A 684 -20.83 -12.47 -37.73
C THR A 684 -22.26 -12.01 -37.92
N ASP A 685 -23.04 -11.91 -36.82
CA ASP A 685 -24.43 -11.47 -36.84
C ASP A 685 -24.59 -10.09 -36.18
N GLU A 686 -24.63 -9.04 -37.01
CA GLU A 686 -24.84 -7.67 -36.54
C GLU A 686 -26.23 -7.44 -35.94
N GLU A 687 -27.26 -8.10 -36.47
CA GLU A 687 -28.63 -7.94 -35.96
C GLU A 687 -28.78 -8.57 -34.58
N LEU A 688 -28.15 -9.72 -34.34
CA LEU A 688 -28.04 -10.32 -33.01
C LEU A 688 -27.36 -9.36 -32.02
N ARG A 689 -26.24 -8.73 -32.40
CA ARG A 689 -25.57 -7.72 -31.54
C ARG A 689 -26.51 -6.55 -31.20
N LYS A 690 -27.24 -6.03 -32.19
CA LYS A 690 -28.23 -4.95 -31.98
C LYS A 690 -29.36 -5.37 -31.06
N GLN A 691 -29.88 -6.59 -31.22
CA GLN A 691 -30.93 -7.15 -30.36
C GLN A 691 -30.46 -7.25 -28.90
N VAL A 692 -29.27 -7.80 -28.66
CA VAL A 692 -28.71 -7.90 -27.30
C VAL A 692 -28.44 -6.51 -26.70
N SER A 693 -27.89 -5.58 -27.49
CA SER A 693 -27.70 -4.20 -27.05
C SER A 693 -29.03 -3.50 -26.67
N TRP A 694 -30.10 -3.79 -27.41
CA TRP A 694 -31.44 -3.30 -27.07
C TRP A 694 -31.98 -3.93 -25.77
N LYS A 695 -31.81 -5.25 -25.57
CA LYS A 695 -32.17 -5.92 -24.30
C LYS A 695 -31.41 -5.31 -23.11
N LEU A 696 -30.10 -5.10 -23.25
CA LEU A 696 -29.28 -4.44 -22.23
C LEU A 696 -29.81 -3.05 -21.89
N ARG A 697 -30.19 -2.26 -22.90
CA ARG A 697 -30.77 -0.93 -22.69
C ARG A 697 -32.10 -0.98 -21.94
N GLU A 698 -32.99 -1.90 -22.31
CA GLU A 698 -34.29 -2.04 -21.66
C GLU A 698 -34.16 -2.56 -20.22
N SER A 699 -33.20 -3.43 -19.95
CA SER A 699 -32.94 -3.98 -18.62
C SER A 699 -32.70 -2.92 -17.55
N LYS A 700 -32.17 -1.74 -17.91
CA LYS A 700 -31.96 -0.60 -16.99
C LYS A 700 -33.24 -0.10 -16.32
N LYS A 701 -34.41 -0.41 -16.89
CA LYS A 701 -35.71 -0.01 -16.34
C LYS A 701 -36.30 -1.05 -15.39
N THR A 702 -35.88 -2.32 -15.50
CA THR A 702 -36.59 -3.46 -14.91
C THR A 702 -35.71 -4.39 -14.07
N SER A 703 -34.42 -4.48 -14.36
CA SER A 703 -33.51 -5.44 -13.74
C SER A 703 -33.11 -5.02 -12.32
N PRO A 704 -33.16 -5.94 -11.34
CA PRO A 704 -32.64 -5.70 -9.98
C PRO A 704 -31.18 -5.28 -9.93
N LEU A 705 -30.33 -5.72 -10.87
CA LEU A 705 -28.91 -5.34 -10.96
C LEU A 705 -28.73 -3.82 -11.03
N TRP A 706 -29.63 -3.11 -11.70
CA TRP A 706 -29.61 -1.64 -11.86
C TRP A 706 -30.48 -0.89 -10.86
N ASN A 707 -30.91 -1.55 -9.78
CA ASN A 707 -31.78 -0.99 -8.78
C ASN A 707 -31.17 -1.11 -7.38
N GLY A 708 -30.22 -0.22 -7.08
CA GLY A 708 -29.51 -0.20 -5.80
C GLY A 708 -30.46 -0.04 -4.60
N LYS A 709 -31.59 0.65 -4.79
CA LYS A 709 -32.61 0.83 -3.75
C LYS A 709 -33.32 -0.47 -3.39
N GLU A 710 -33.74 -1.26 -4.38
CA GLU A 710 -34.39 -2.55 -4.09
C GLU A 710 -33.39 -3.55 -3.51
N PHE A 711 -32.18 -3.61 -4.06
CA PHE A 711 -31.07 -4.40 -3.50
C PHE A 711 -30.83 -4.06 -2.01
N THR A 712 -30.86 -2.78 -1.65
CA THR A 712 -30.67 -2.34 -0.26
C THR A 712 -31.75 -2.89 0.66
N LYS A 713 -33.02 -2.88 0.25
CA LYS A 713 -34.10 -3.47 1.06
C LYS A 713 -33.93 -4.97 1.25
N GLU A 714 -33.44 -5.67 0.22
CA GLU A 714 -33.17 -7.11 0.29
C GLU A 714 -32.02 -7.42 1.25
N MET A 715 -30.96 -6.62 1.21
CA MET A 715 -29.84 -6.68 2.16
C MET A 715 -30.30 -6.38 3.60
N GLU A 716 -31.12 -5.35 3.80
CA GLU A 716 -31.68 -5.00 5.10
C GLU A 716 -32.55 -6.12 5.68
N LYS A 717 -33.39 -6.72 4.84
CA LYS A 717 -34.18 -7.90 5.22
C LYS A 717 -33.28 -9.08 5.60
N ALA A 718 -32.19 -9.29 4.87
CA ALA A 718 -31.20 -10.31 5.20
C ALA A 718 -30.57 -10.05 6.58
N TYR A 719 -30.14 -8.82 6.85
CA TYR A 719 -29.59 -8.42 8.16
C TYR A 719 -30.58 -8.64 9.31
N GLN A 720 -31.84 -8.24 9.15
CA GLN A 720 -32.88 -8.47 10.16
C GLN A 720 -33.06 -9.96 10.45
N GLN A 721 -33.10 -10.79 9.41
CA GLN A 721 -33.27 -12.24 9.58
C GLN A 721 -32.04 -12.90 10.23
N MET A 722 -30.82 -12.51 9.85
CA MET A 722 -29.59 -12.98 10.50
C MET A 722 -29.56 -12.59 11.99
N TRP A 723 -29.96 -11.36 12.30
CA TRP A 723 -30.05 -10.88 13.67
C TRP A 723 -31.09 -11.67 14.49
N GLU A 724 -32.27 -11.93 13.93
CA GLU A 724 -33.28 -12.79 14.57
C GLU A 724 -32.77 -14.21 14.83
N ILE A 725 -32.01 -14.79 13.90
CA ILE A 725 -31.37 -16.11 14.08
C ILE A 725 -30.38 -16.08 15.25
N TYR A 726 -29.55 -15.03 15.32
CA TYR A 726 -28.62 -14.83 16.44
C TYR A 726 -29.34 -14.69 17.78
N LEU A 727 -30.36 -13.83 17.87
CA LEU A 727 -31.14 -13.67 19.10
C LEU A 727 -31.78 -14.99 19.57
N LYS A 728 -32.23 -15.83 18.63
CA LYS A 728 -32.77 -17.17 18.95
C LYS A 728 -31.70 -18.16 19.41
N SER A 729 -30.44 -18.02 18.97
CA SER A 729 -29.37 -18.94 19.37
C SER A 729 -28.88 -18.69 20.79
N ILE A 730 -28.84 -17.43 21.23
CA ILE A 730 -28.44 -17.05 22.60
C ILE A 730 -29.57 -17.17 23.64
N SER A 731 -30.81 -17.39 23.18
CA SER A 731 -31.99 -17.58 24.04
C SER A 731 -32.22 -19.03 24.45
N LYS A 732 -31.55 -19.97 23.77
CA LYS A 732 -31.54 -21.41 24.09
C LYS A 732 -30.37 -21.71 25.00
#